data_AF-A0A1G4J8Q7-F1
#
_entry.id   AF-A0A1G4J8Q7-F1
#
_cell.length_a   1.000
_cell.length_b   1.000
_cell.length_c   1.000
_cell.angle_alpha   90.00
_cell.angle_beta   90.00
_cell.angle_gamma   90.00
#
_symmetry.space_group_name_H-M   'P 1'
#
loop_
_entity.id
_entity.type
_entity.pdbx_description
1 polymer ?
#
loop_
_entity_poly.entity_id
_entity_poly.type
_entity_poly.pdbx_seq_one_letter_code
_entity_poly.pdbx_strand_id
1 'polypeptide(L)'
;MILPLEILEQIVVSGLDSFETAKAWCKLSPCFRSQVTRNMGIVIISDASDGHDKDNPRDLQVLDYKMLSDGRNTLLLDADSFNSHLLQGFLEKYGNLLLVVVTYKQFSDPLLSVLNCVAEQIAKINSNYRKNLCMIYKTPCNFLSKVYFRQFLLFPKHIRLCELHLLGCEESVEHDNMDLDLVFEVTNLHNVRHLFSLNIQKSNHKLLAPNLESIRELEVNSSIDLVVAFKNTPRLSNIIQFRIPTGLSLKSYVLPPCDSIKLVQFNPQLAYPVVEGQSVRQHLSITTSLKTEKSFLRNLNFPNIRKLTVASLASLVEDVTFENCQFPKLKIYDGSHAFGLTDWGSLSACGATLESVEISFDNCRDLATFIQCPYQLPGTLKITSMVMNSNLLSMKNELKTLVKDPRCRSMVEACSKIIMNITTVWQCALLHFMILPNISKTAALCLKIDLKELGGDIKNYCNNNNITRSELCELSEIPNDGEVFRMVLPRSSKITLLDIDSVEPSLMPSSKPALNNAQFNSYATFKGSSIDVLQNPISPSAFRRNSLAGSDSDTARRSSIISISSPTSDIYLQSRRASSFASTTIPCFTSVSQGEESCICEDQILSFTFCKGTQISVLETTKYIFDHCLESSADFHQVLKWRIGPNEEVGSDSSLVFPVEDAIVR
;
A
#
# COMPACT_ATOMS: atom_id res chain seq x y z
N MET A 1 -2.02 -32.79 -46.50
CA MET A 1 -0.54 -32.90 -46.61
C MET A 1 -0.07 -33.70 -45.41
N ILE A 2 0.56 -34.86 -45.62
CA ILE A 2 1.10 -35.70 -44.52
C ILE A 2 2.62 -35.45 -44.52
N LEU A 3 3.16 -34.93 -43.43
CA LEU A 3 4.61 -34.73 -43.27
C LEU A 3 5.29 -36.09 -43.01
N PRO A 4 6.47 -36.36 -43.61
CA PRO A 4 7.28 -37.53 -43.26
C PRO A 4 7.59 -37.60 -41.76
N LEU A 5 7.64 -38.82 -41.22
CA LEU A 5 7.82 -39.03 -39.79
C LEU A 5 9.14 -38.45 -39.30
N GLU A 6 10.20 -38.54 -40.11
CA GLU A 6 11.54 -38.04 -39.80
C GLU A 6 11.55 -36.51 -39.62
N ILE A 7 10.76 -35.80 -40.43
CA ILE A 7 10.63 -34.34 -40.31
C ILE A 7 9.86 -34.00 -39.03
N LEU A 8 8.80 -34.76 -38.72
CA LEU A 8 8.04 -34.57 -37.49
C LEU A 8 8.91 -34.86 -36.25
N GLU A 9 9.75 -35.88 -36.27
CA GLU A 9 10.70 -36.18 -35.20
C GLU A 9 11.70 -35.03 -35.00
N GLN A 10 12.25 -34.46 -36.09
CA GLN A 10 13.13 -33.30 -36.00
C GLN A 10 12.43 -32.06 -35.44
N ILE A 11 11.17 -31.84 -35.79
CA ILE A 11 10.34 -30.77 -35.23
C ILE A 11 10.13 -31.00 -33.73
N VAL A 12 9.82 -32.22 -33.31
CA VAL A 12 9.66 -32.59 -31.89
C VAL A 12 10.95 -32.29 -31.14
N VAL A 13 12.10 -32.77 -31.61
CA VAL A 13 13.41 -32.58 -30.95
C VAL A 13 13.77 -31.09 -30.87
N SER A 14 13.50 -30.33 -31.93
CA SER A 14 13.78 -28.89 -31.96
C SER A 14 12.82 -28.08 -31.07
N GLY A 15 11.60 -28.56 -30.87
CA GLY A 15 10.57 -27.91 -30.05
C GLY A 15 10.57 -28.31 -28.57
N LEU A 16 11.60 -29.02 -28.09
CA LEU A 16 11.75 -29.39 -26.68
C LEU A 16 12.22 -28.22 -25.79
N ASP A 17 12.43 -27.04 -26.37
CA ASP A 17 12.70 -25.79 -25.64
C ASP A 17 11.43 -25.14 -25.06
N SER A 18 10.25 -25.71 -25.32
CA SER A 18 8.98 -25.34 -24.67
C SER A 18 8.33 -26.55 -23.99
N PHE A 19 7.95 -26.36 -22.73
CA PHE A 19 7.24 -27.34 -21.92
C PHE A 19 5.86 -27.67 -22.51
N GLU A 20 5.08 -26.66 -22.88
CA GLU A 20 3.74 -26.86 -23.46
C GLU A 20 3.81 -27.58 -24.81
N THR A 21 4.81 -27.25 -25.63
CA THR A 21 5.03 -27.91 -26.93
C THR A 21 5.39 -29.39 -26.73
N ALA A 22 6.32 -29.69 -25.82
CA ALA A 22 6.66 -31.07 -25.47
C ALA A 22 5.44 -31.86 -24.94
N LYS A 23 4.63 -31.24 -24.08
CA LYS A 23 3.40 -31.83 -23.54
C LYS A 23 2.37 -32.12 -24.65
N ALA A 24 2.21 -31.21 -25.61
CA ALA A 24 1.33 -31.42 -26.75
C ALA A 24 1.78 -32.61 -27.61
N TRP A 25 3.08 -32.72 -27.92
CA TRP A 25 3.62 -33.84 -28.70
C TRP A 25 3.44 -35.20 -28.02
N CYS A 26 3.66 -35.27 -26.70
CA CYS A 26 3.40 -36.49 -25.92
C CYS A 26 1.93 -36.94 -25.95
N LYS A 27 0.97 -36.01 -26.09
CA LYS A 27 -0.46 -36.31 -26.18
C LYS A 27 -0.87 -36.85 -27.55
N LEU A 28 -0.14 -36.50 -28.61
CA LEU A 28 -0.52 -36.85 -29.99
C LEU A 28 -0.21 -38.30 -30.36
N SER A 29 0.94 -38.84 -29.95
CA SER A 29 1.35 -40.20 -30.32
C SER A 29 2.40 -40.79 -29.37
N PRO A 30 2.36 -42.12 -29.10
CA PRO A 30 3.42 -42.81 -28.37
C PRO A 30 4.81 -42.64 -28.99
N CYS A 31 4.92 -42.56 -30.32
CA CYS A 31 6.19 -42.37 -31.02
C CYS A 31 6.85 -41.04 -30.63
N PHE A 32 6.09 -39.93 -30.63
CA PHE A 32 6.61 -38.63 -30.22
C PHE A 32 6.89 -38.56 -28.72
N ARG A 33 6.09 -39.24 -27.89
CA ARG A 33 6.40 -39.39 -26.46
C ARG A 33 7.77 -40.04 -26.26
N SER A 34 8.10 -41.11 -27.00
CA SER A 34 9.42 -41.73 -26.94
C SER A 34 10.56 -40.79 -27.36
N GLN A 35 10.33 -39.93 -28.36
CA GLN A 35 11.31 -38.91 -28.75
C GLN A 35 11.50 -37.84 -27.65
N VAL A 36 10.42 -37.41 -26.99
CA VAL A 36 10.51 -36.47 -25.87
C VAL A 36 11.26 -37.10 -24.70
N THR A 37 10.90 -38.31 -24.26
CA THR A 37 11.54 -38.96 -23.09
C THR A 37 13.02 -39.27 -23.34
N ARG A 38 13.41 -39.55 -24.60
CA ARG A 38 14.81 -39.81 -24.97
C ARG A 38 15.68 -38.54 -24.92
N ASN A 39 15.12 -37.37 -25.23
CA ASN A 39 15.89 -36.15 -25.47
C ASN A 39 15.73 -35.07 -24.38
N MET A 40 14.76 -35.22 -23.48
CA MET A 40 14.51 -34.31 -22.37
C MET A 40 14.74 -35.01 -21.02
N GLY A 41 15.59 -34.41 -20.18
CA GLY A 41 15.80 -34.82 -18.80
C GLY A 41 14.97 -33.98 -17.83
N ILE A 42 14.35 -34.61 -16.84
CA ILE A 42 13.55 -33.96 -15.81
C ILE A 42 14.28 -34.04 -14.48
N VAL A 43 14.50 -32.91 -13.81
CA VAL A 43 15.07 -32.86 -12.46
C VAL A 43 14.01 -32.29 -11.53
N ILE A 44 13.54 -33.10 -10.58
CA ILE A 44 12.59 -32.71 -9.55
C ILE A 44 13.39 -32.31 -8.32
N ILE A 45 13.22 -31.07 -7.85
CA ILE A 45 13.88 -30.53 -6.66
C ILE A 45 12.79 -30.24 -5.64
N SER A 46 12.84 -30.96 -4.52
CA SER A 46 11.93 -30.77 -3.39
C SER A 46 12.72 -30.25 -2.20
N ASP A 47 12.16 -29.26 -1.52
CA ASP A 47 12.70 -28.67 -0.29
C ASP A 47 11.68 -28.78 0.87
N ALA A 48 10.77 -29.74 0.75
CA ALA A 48 9.82 -30.12 1.79
C ALA A 48 10.49 -31.10 2.77
N SER A 49 11.12 -30.57 3.82
CA SER A 49 11.80 -31.37 4.84
C SER A 49 10.88 -31.88 5.96
N ASP A 50 9.58 -31.56 5.95
CA ASP A 50 8.65 -32.02 6.98
C ASP A 50 7.70 -33.11 6.45
N GLY A 51 7.82 -34.29 7.05
CA GLY A 51 6.95 -35.46 6.83
C GLY A 51 5.51 -35.27 7.33
N HIS A 52 4.94 -34.07 7.20
CA HIS A 52 3.61 -33.73 7.68
C HIS A 52 2.58 -33.39 6.60
N ASP A 53 2.93 -33.42 5.31
CA ASP A 53 1.93 -33.41 4.23
C ASP A 53 1.92 -34.70 3.41
N LYS A 54 0.70 -35.21 3.18
CA LYS A 54 0.39 -36.47 2.49
C LYS A 54 0.73 -36.48 1.00
N ASP A 55 1.23 -35.38 0.45
CA ASP A 55 1.67 -35.30 -0.93
C ASP A 55 3.14 -35.68 -1.03
N ASN A 56 3.38 -36.98 -1.23
CA ASN A 56 4.66 -37.49 -1.68
C ASN A 56 5.12 -36.62 -2.88
N PRO A 57 6.36 -36.11 -2.95
CA PRO A 57 6.81 -35.33 -4.11
C PRO A 57 6.73 -36.12 -5.43
N ARG A 58 6.61 -37.45 -5.32
CA ARG A 58 6.32 -38.39 -6.41
C ARG A 58 4.89 -38.34 -6.92
N ASP A 59 3.93 -37.80 -6.18
CA ASP A 59 2.49 -37.76 -6.49
C ASP A 59 1.99 -36.40 -6.96
N LEU A 60 2.76 -35.34 -6.76
CA LEU A 60 2.53 -33.99 -7.25
C LEU A 60 2.24 -33.95 -8.77
N GLN A 61 0.96 -33.80 -9.14
CA GLN A 61 0.51 -33.57 -10.52
C GLN A 61 0.65 -32.09 -10.88
N VAL A 62 1.87 -31.57 -10.88
CA VAL A 62 2.13 -30.17 -11.24
C VAL A 62 2.14 -30.04 -12.76
N LEU A 63 1.10 -29.43 -13.32
CA LEU A 63 0.94 -29.25 -14.77
C LEU A 63 1.12 -30.55 -15.59
N ASP A 64 0.86 -31.73 -15.00
CA ASP A 64 1.04 -33.06 -15.60
C ASP A 64 2.44 -33.33 -16.18
N TYR A 65 3.51 -32.77 -15.61
CA TYR A 65 4.87 -32.99 -16.13
C TYR A 65 5.24 -34.48 -16.26
N LYS A 66 4.62 -35.35 -15.46
CA LYS A 66 4.79 -36.81 -15.50
C LYS A 66 4.49 -37.44 -16.86
N MET A 67 3.67 -36.80 -17.70
CA MET A 67 3.43 -37.27 -19.08
C MET A 67 4.71 -37.27 -19.93
N LEU A 68 5.67 -36.41 -19.59
CA LEU A 68 6.98 -36.28 -20.23
C LEU A 68 8.01 -37.28 -19.67
N SER A 69 7.61 -38.08 -18.67
CA SER A 69 8.49 -39.04 -17.99
C SER A 69 8.19 -40.48 -18.39
N ASP A 70 9.26 -41.27 -18.49
CA ASP A 70 9.24 -42.74 -18.46
C ASP A 70 9.94 -43.32 -17.22
N GLY A 71 10.28 -42.45 -16.26
CA GLY A 71 11.06 -42.75 -15.06
C GLY A 71 12.57 -42.74 -15.25
N ARG A 72 13.09 -43.13 -16.43
CA ARG A 72 14.55 -43.17 -16.70
C ARG A 72 15.10 -41.79 -16.99
N ASN A 73 14.28 -40.93 -17.58
CA ASN A 73 14.59 -39.53 -17.84
C ASN A 73 14.23 -38.60 -16.69
N THR A 74 14.09 -39.10 -15.46
CA THR A 74 13.73 -38.30 -14.29
C THR A 74 14.69 -38.53 -13.14
N LEU A 75 15.15 -37.45 -12.52
CA LEU A 75 15.99 -37.43 -11.35
C LEU A 75 15.28 -36.67 -10.22
N LEU A 76 15.14 -37.30 -9.06
CA LEU A 76 14.63 -36.66 -7.85
C LEU A 76 15.78 -36.23 -6.95
N LEU A 77 15.79 -34.96 -6.56
CA LEU A 77 16.72 -34.37 -5.62
C LEU A 77 15.97 -33.81 -4.42
N ASP A 78 16.45 -34.17 -3.23
CA ASP A 78 16.15 -33.46 -2.00
C ASP A 78 17.14 -32.29 -1.86
N ALA A 79 16.62 -31.08 -1.67
CA ALA A 79 17.44 -29.88 -1.62
C ALA A 79 18.43 -29.89 -0.45
N ASP A 80 18.06 -30.53 0.67
CA ASP A 80 18.90 -30.64 1.85
C ASP A 80 20.01 -31.70 1.71
N SER A 81 19.81 -32.70 0.83
CA SER A 81 20.69 -33.87 0.75
C SER A 81 20.80 -34.46 -0.66
N PHE A 82 21.41 -33.72 -1.60
CA PHE A 82 21.61 -34.19 -2.97
C PHE A 82 23.04 -34.64 -3.31
N ASN A 83 23.16 -35.64 -4.20
CA ASN A 83 24.45 -36.12 -4.72
C ASN A 83 24.82 -35.36 -6.01
N SER A 84 25.85 -34.52 -5.93
CA SER A 84 26.32 -33.69 -7.05
C SER A 84 26.89 -34.49 -8.23
N HIS A 85 27.52 -35.65 -7.99
CA HIS A 85 28.06 -36.50 -9.06
C HIS A 85 26.95 -37.17 -9.86
N LEU A 86 25.91 -37.63 -9.17
CA LEU A 86 24.75 -38.24 -9.82
C LEU A 86 23.99 -37.20 -10.65
N LEU A 87 23.85 -35.98 -10.14
CA LEU A 87 23.31 -34.85 -10.90
C LEU A 87 24.14 -34.55 -12.16
N GLN A 88 25.46 -34.47 -12.04
CA GLN A 88 26.34 -34.22 -13.19
C GLN A 88 26.14 -35.27 -14.29
N GLY A 89 26.22 -36.55 -13.95
CA GLY A 89 26.07 -37.64 -14.92
C GLY A 89 24.67 -37.70 -15.53
N PHE A 90 23.65 -37.16 -14.86
CA PHE A 90 22.32 -36.99 -15.42
C PHE A 90 22.27 -35.81 -16.41
N LEU A 91 22.81 -34.65 -16.02
CA LEU A 91 22.84 -33.44 -16.85
C LEU A 91 23.64 -33.65 -18.15
N GLU A 92 24.69 -34.46 -18.13
CA GLU A 92 25.49 -34.81 -19.33
C GLU A 92 24.67 -35.50 -20.42
N LYS A 93 23.66 -36.30 -20.05
CA LYS A 93 22.88 -37.13 -21.00
C LYS A 93 21.89 -36.34 -21.85
N TYR A 94 21.35 -35.23 -21.34
CA TYR A 94 20.20 -34.55 -21.95
C TYR A 94 20.54 -33.14 -22.42
N GLY A 95 20.16 -32.80 -23.66
CA GLY A 95 20.34 -31.45 -24.22
C GLY A 95 19.25 -30.46 -23.77
N ASN A 96 18.06 -30.96 -23.46
CA ASN A 96 16.92 -30.19 -22.96
C ASN A 96 16.60 -30.65 -21.54
N LEU A 97 16.37 -29.69 -20.64
CA LEU A 97 16.16 -29.93 -19.22
C LEU A 97 14.88 -29.26 -18.73
N LEU A 98 14.07 -30.01 -18.00
CA LEU A 98 12.93 -29.50 -17.24
C LEU A 98 13.24 -29.57 -15.75
N LEU A 99 13.32 -28.43 -15.09
CA LEU A 99 13.45 -28.34 -13.63
C LEU A 99 12.06 -28.21 -13.01
N VAL A 100 11.67 -29.14 -12.15
CA VAL A 100 10.41 -29.08 -11.39
C VAL A 100 10.77 -28.78 -9.94
N VAL A 101 10.61 -27.52 -9.53
CA VAL A 101 10.92 -27.03 -8.20
C VAL A 101 9.64 -26.92 -7.39
N VAL A 102 9.64 -27.54 -6.22
CA VAL A 102 8.54 -27.45 -5.27
C VAL A 102 9.12 -27.05 -3.91
N THR A 103 8.68 -25.91 -3.41
CA THR A 103 9.07 -25.41 -2.09
C THR A 103 7.86 -24.88 -1.34
N TYR A 104 7.84 -25.15 -0.04
CA TYR A 104 6.87 -24.62 0.92
C TYR A 104 7.52 -23.58 1.84
N LYS A 105 8.81 -23.31 1.66
CA LYS A 105 9.53 -22.29 2.41
C LYS A 105 9.36 -20.96 1.70
N GLN A 106 9.34 -19.87 2.46
CA GLN A 106 9.40 -18.53 1.88
C GLN A 106 10.75 -18.36 1.17
N PHE A 107 11.87 -18.56 1.87
CA PHE A 107 13.19 -18.61 1.24
C PHE A 107 13.94 -19.86 1.68
N SER A 108 14.81 -20.36 0.80
CA SER A 108 15.54 -21.62 0.97
C SER A 108 16.95 -21.53 0.40
N ASP A 109 17.93 -21.51 1.31
CA ASP A 109 19.35 -21.64 0.98
C ASP A 109 19.71 -23.01 0.37
N PRO A 110 19.17 -24.15 0.85
CA PRO A 110 19.39 -25.44 0.21
C PRO A 110 18.95 -25.45 -1.26
N LEU A 111 17.76 -24.91 -1.56
CA LEU A 111 17.27 -24.79 -2.94
C LEU A 111 18.20 -23.92 -3.79
N LEU A 112 18.65 -22.78 -3.25
CA LEU A 112 19.61 -21.91 -3.94
C LEU A 112 20.90 -22.66 -4.25
N SER A 113 21.43 -23.44 -3.29
CA SER A 113 22.62 -24.26 -3.46
C SER A 113 22.47 -25.30 -4.57
N VAL A 114 21.33 -26.00 -4.63
CA VAL A 114 21.04 -26.99 -5.67
C VAL A 114 20.99 -26.32 -7.05
N LEU A 115 20.26 -25.22 -7.19
CA LEU A 115 20.13 -24.50 -8.45
C LEU A 115 21.49 -23.94 -8.93
N ASN A 116 22.31 -23.44 -8.00
CA ASN A 116 23.67 -23.02 -8.31
C ASN A 116 24.53 -24.20 -8.81
N CYS A 117 24.43 -25.35 -8.14
CA CYS A 117 25.12 -26.57 -8.55
C CYS A 117 24.70 -27.03 -9.95
N VAL A 118 23.39 -26.99 -10.27
CA VAL A 118 22.90 -27.31 -11.63
C VAL A 118 23.53 -26.39 -12.67
N ALA A 119 23.54 -25.08 -12.43
CA ALA A 119 24.12 -24.11 -13.35
C ALA A 119 25.63 -24.35 -13.56
N GLU A 120 26.38 -24.57 -12.48
CA GLU A 120 27.83 -24.84 -12.54
C GLU A 120 28.16 -26.16 -13.22
N GLN A 121 27.39 -27.22 -12.95
CA GLN A 121 27.58 -28.51 -13.59
C GLN A 121 27.32 -28.40 -15.10
N ILE A 122 26.26 -27.71 -15.53
CA ILE A 122 26.02 -27.45 -16.95
C ILE A 122 27.19 -26.68 -17.58
N ALA A 123 27.72 -25.67 -16.89
CA ALA A 123 28.85 -24.90 -17.38
C ALA A 123 30.14 -25.74 -17.56
N LYS A 124 30.32 -26.81 -16.78
CA LYS A 124 31.47 -27.73 -16.88
C LYS A 124 31.32 -28.77 -18.01
N ILE A 125 30.11 -29.02 -18.48
CA ILE A 125 29.86 -29.98 -19.55
C ILE A 125 30.37 -29.38 -20.87
N ASN A 126 31.43 -29.97 -21.42
CA ASN A 126 31.99 -29.58 -22.70
C ASN A 126 31.05 -30.01 -23.84
N SER A 127 30.08 -29.13 -24.15
CA SER A 127 29.10 -29.35 -25.19
C SER A 127 29.19 -28.24 -26.24
N ASN A 128 29.09 -28.61 -27.51
CA ASN A 128 29.15 -27.66 -28.64
C ASN A 128 27.88 -26.80 -28.77
N TYR A 129 26.88 -27.02 -27.92
CA TYR A 129 25.57 -26.35 -27.98
C TYR A 129 25.09 -25.98 -26.57
N ARG A 130 24.21 -24.97 -26.50
CA ARG A 130 23.59 -24.54 -25.24
C ARG A 130 22.55 -25.57 -24.80
N LYS A 131 22.49 -25.87 -23.51
CA LYS A 131 21.37 -26.63 -22.94
C LYS A 131 20.17 -25.71 -22.77
N ASN A 132 19.02 -26.19 -23.23
CA ASN A 132 17.74 -25.50 -23.06
C ASN A 132 17.16 -25.87 -21.69
N LEU A 133 16.74 -24.86 -20.93
CA LEU A 133 16.20 -25.04 -19.58
C LEU A 133 14.79 -24.46 -19.51
N CYS A 134 13.84 -25.33 -19.17
CA CYS A 134 12.50 -24.96 -18.75
C CYS A 134 12.35 -25.20 -17.25
N MET A 135 11.56 -24.38 -16.56
CA MET A 135 11.34 -24.51 -15.13
C MET A 135 9.86 -24.43 -14.79
N ILE A 136 9.41 -25.33 -13.93
CA ILE A 136 8.14 -25.25 -13.22
C ILE A 136 8.48 -24.96 -11.76
N TYR A 137 8.04 -23.82 -11.25
CA TYR A 137 8.25 -23.40 -9.87
C TYR A 137 6.90 -23.32 -9.16
N LYS A 138 6.66 -24.25 -8.23
CA LYS A 138 5.44 -24.28 -7.40
C LYS A 138 5.78 -23.79 -6.00
N THR A 139 5.05 -22.76 -5.56
CA THR A 139 5.19 -22.18 -4.23
C THR A 139 3.80 -21.85 -3.65
N PRO A 140 3.35 -22.54 -2.60
CA PRO A 140 2.11 -22.18 -1.91
C PRO A 140 2.21 -20.86 -1.14
N CYS A 141 3.43 -20.44 -0.81
CA CYS A 141 3.68 -19.21 -0.04
C CYS A 141 3.75 -17.94 -0.90
N ASN A 142 3.55 -18.05 -2.22
CA ASN A 142 3.68 -16.95 -3.17
C ASN A 142 4.97 -16.13 -3.02
N PHE A 143 6.08 -16.84 -2.81
CA PHE A 143 7.41 -16.24 -2.73
C PHE A 143 8.27 -16.70 -3.90
N LEU A 144 8.96 -15.75 -4.53
CA LEU A 144 10.02 -16.03 -5.49
C LEU A 144 11.09 -14.96 -5.36
N SER A 145 12.36 -15.37 -5.26
CA SER A 145 13.50 -14.45 -5.23
C SER A 145 14.29 -14.52 -6.52
N LYS A 146 14.67 -13.36 -7.06
CA LYS A 146 15.58 -13.22 -8.21
C LYS A 146 16.92 -13.92 -8.01
N VAL A 147 17.34 -14.11 -6.75
CA VAL A 147 18.62 -14.74 -6.39
C VAL A 147 18.70 -16.18 -6.92
N TYR A 148 17.57 -16.91 -6.98
CA TYR A 148 17.52 -18.29 -7.51
C TYR A 148 17.98 -18.41 -8.96
N PHE A 149 17.87 -17.33 -9.74
CA PHE A 149 18.20 -17.35 -11.16
C PHE A 149 19.60 -16.80 -11.46
N ARG A 150 20.26 -16.18 -10.47
CA ARG A 150 21.49 -15.41 -10.67
C ARG A 150 22.62 -16.25 -11.27
N GLN A 151 22.81 -17.48 -10.81
CA GLN A 151 23.91 -18.34 -11.29
C GLN A 151 23.72 -18.77 -12.75
N PHE A 152 22.48 -19.02 -13.19
CA PHE A 152 22.19 -19.35 -14.59
C PHE A 152 22.55 -18.22 -15.54
N LEU A 153 22.35 -16.97 -15.10
CA LEU A 153 22.68 -15.77 -15.88
C LEU A 153 24.19 -15.55 -16.05
N LEU A 154 25.05 -16.19 -15.24
CA LEU A 154 26.51 -16.11 -15.40
C LEU A 154 27.03 -16.95 -16.56
N PHE A 155 26.24 -17.92 -17.06
CA PHE A 155 26.67 -18.86 -18.09
C PHE A 155 25.81 -18.81 -19.38
N PRO A 156 25.57 -17.63 -19.99
CA PRO A 156 24.68 -17.49 -21.14
C PRO A 156 25.18 -18.19 -22.41
N LYS A 157 26.47 -18.56 -22.45
CA LYS A 157 27.07 -19.34 -23.55
C LYS A 157 26.72 -20.83 -23.47
N HIS A 158 26.29 -21.33 -22.31
CA HIS A 158 26.09 -22.75 -22.02
C HIS A 158 24.63 -23.05 -21.70
N ILE A 159 23.87 -22.06 -21.23
CA ILE A 159 22.49 -22.20 -20.77
C ILE A 159 21.59 -21.23 -21.54
N ARG A 160 20.47 -21.73 -22.06
CA ARG A 160 19.36 -20.93 -22.60
C ARG A 160 18.13 -21.13 -21.72
N LEU A 161 17.69 -20.06 -21.05
CA LEU A 161 16.49 -20.05 -20.21
C LEU A 161 15.27 -19.84 -21.10
N CYS A 162 14.52 -20.91 -21.37
CA CYS A 162 13.49 -20.90 -22.42
C CYS A 162 12.11 -20.56 -21.84
N GLU A 163 11.62 -21.34 -20.89
CA GLU A 163 10.27 -21.19 -20.34
C GLU A 163 10.22 -21.35 -18.81
N LEU A 164 9.52 -20.44 -18.12
CA LEU A 164 9.22 -20.52 -16.69
C LEU A 164 7.71 -20.60 -16.47
N HIS A 165 7.25 -21.57 -15.68
CA HIS A 165 5.90 -21.66 -15.16
C HIS A 165 5.93 -21.42 -13.65
N LEU A 166 5.42 -20.27 -13.22
CA LEU A 166 5.27 -19.95 -11.80
C LEU A 166 3.85 -20.28 -11.37
N LEU A 167 3.71 -21.16 -10.39
CA LEU A 167 2.44 -21.63 -9.85
C LEU A 167 2.30 -21.13 -8.41
N GLY A 168 1.48 -20.11 -8.24
CA GLY A 168 1.11 -19.56 -6.95
C GLY A 168 -0.13 -20.22 -6.33
N CYS A 169 -0.48 -19.77 -5.14
CA CYS A 169 -1.72 -20.08 -4.44
C CYS A 169 -2.74 -18.93 -4.63
N GLU A 170 -3.99 -19.26 -4.99
CA GLU A 170 -5.05 -18.25 -5.22
C GLU A 170 -5.57 -17.58 -3.94
N GLU A 171 -5.33 -18.18 -2.78
CA GLU A 171 -5.90 -17.76 -1.49
C GLU A 171 -5.04 -16.75 -0.72
N SER A 172 -3.89 -16.30 -1.26
CA SER A 172 -3.08 -15.30 -0.57
C SER A 172 -3.79 -13.94 -0.61
N VAL A 173 -4.01 -13.35 0.57
CA VAL A 173 -4.86 -12.16 0.65
C VAL A 173 -4.05 -10.88 0.50
N GLU A 174 -2.80 -10.74 0.99
CA GLU A 174 -2.20 -9.39 1.06
C GLU A 174 -0.67 -9.26 0.83
N HIS A 175 0.13 -10.34 0.80
CA HIS A 175 1.60 -10.23 0.81
C HIS A 175 2.33 -11.19 -0.15
N ASP A 176 2.01 -11.17 -1.45
CA ASP A 176 2.81 -11.89 -2.45
C ASP A 176 4.21 -11.24 -2.55
N ASN A 177 5.23 -11.97 -2.12
CA ASN A 177 6.64 -11.57 -2.18
C ASN A 177 7.31 -12.17 -3.42
N MET A 178 6.64 -12.07 -4.57
CA MET A 178 7.18 -12.51 -5.85
C MET A 178 8.02 -11.40 -6.49
N ASP A 179 9.34 -11.57 -6.43
CA ASP A 179 10.32 -10.73 -7.09
C ASP A 179 10.78 -11.40 -8.40
N LEU A 180 10.27 -10.90 -9.53
CA LEU A 180 10.44 -11.53 -10.83
C LEU A 180 11.33 -10.70 -11.76
N ASP A 181 12.47 -11.25 -12.17
CA ASP A 181 13.17 -10.80 -13.37
C ASP A 181 12.69 -11.65 -14.56
N LEU A 182 12.28 -11.02 -15.66
CA LEU A 182 12.02 -11.74 -16.91
C LEU A 182 13.36 -12.17 -17.52
N VAL A 183 13.92 -13.27 -17.02
CA VAL A 183 15.17 -13.88 -17.49
C VAL A 183 14.94 -15.00 -18.50
N PHE A 184 13.79 -15.67 -18.39
CA PHE A 184 13.31 -16.65 -19.34
C PHE A 184 12.70 -15.93 -20.56
N GLU A 185 12.82 -16.54 -21.74
CA GLU A 185 12.20 -16.02 -22.96
C GLU A 185 10.67 -15.97 -22.85
N VAL A 186 10.08 -16.94 -22.15
CA VAL A 186 8.65 -16.98 -21.84
C VAL A 186 8.45 -17.23 -20.34
N THR A 187 7.67 -16.38 -19.69
CA THR A 187 7.26 -16.57 -18.29
C THR A 187 5.75 -16.64 -18.20
N ASN A 188 5.23 -17.78 -17.75
CA ASN A 188 3.83 -18.06 -17.49
C ASN A 188 3.54 -17.93 -16.00
N LEU A 189 2.63 -17.04 -15.62
CA LEU A 189 2.15 -16.89 -14.25
C LEU A 189 0.76 -17.53 -14.12
N HIS A 190 0.70 -18.58 -13.31
CA HIS A 190 -0.51 -19.32 -13.00
C HIS A 190 -0.91 -19.00 -11.57
N ASN A 191 -2.15 -18.53 -11.39
CA ASN A 191 -2.73 -18.25 -10.07
C ASN A 191 -1.93 -17.23 -9.24
N VAL A 192 -1.21 -16.34 -9.91
CA VAL A 192 -0.52 -15.20 -9.29
C VAL A 192 -1.29 -13.93 -9.62
N ARG A 193 -1.77 -13.23 -8.59
CA ARG A 193 -2.52 -11.97 -8.75
C ARG A 193 -1.67 -10.75 -8.46
N HIS A 194 -0.67 -10.86 -7.59
CA HIS A 194 0.15 -9.73 -7.17
C HIS A 194 1.64 -10.04 -7.37
N LEU A 195 2.38 -9.06 -7.88
CA LEU A 195 3.85 -9.10 -7.93
C LEU A 195 4.42 -8.01 -7.04
N PHE A 196 5.40 -8.37 -6.22
CA PHE A 196 6.17 -7.39 -5.46
C PHE A 196 7.03 -6.55 -6.41
N SER A 197 7.75 -7.20 -7.32
CA SER A 197 8.51 -6.48 -8.35
C SER A 197 8.62 -7.26 -9.64
N LEU A 198 8.59 -6.53 -10.76
CA LEU A 198 8.75 -7.05 -12.11
C LEU A 198 9.83 -6.25 -12.84
N ASN A 199 10.84 -6.94 -13.35
CA ASN A 199 11.91 -6.34 -14.16
C ASN A 199 11.89 -6.89 -15.59
N ILE A 200 11.77 -6.00 -16.57
CA ILE A 200 11.73 -6.34 -18.00
C ILE A 200 12.95 -5.73 -18.70
N GLN A 201 13.93 -6.60 -19.00
CA GLN A 201 15.21 -6.15 -19.57
C GLN A 201 15.31 -6.31 -21.09
N LYS A 202 14.60 -7.27 -21.68
CA LYS A 202 14.68 -7.57 -23.12
C LYS A 202 13.30 -7.58 -23.77
N SER A 203 13.21 -7.01 -24.97
CA SER A 203 11.95 -6.85 -25.72
C SER A 203 11.39 -8.15 -26.29
N ASN A 204 12.24 -9.17 -26.44
CA ASN A 204 11.83 -10.49 -26.93
C ASN A 204 11.25 -11.39 -25.83
N HIS A 205 11.38 -11.02 -24.56
CA HIS A 205 10.85 -11.81 -23.45
C HIS A 205 9.35 -11.55 -23.29
N LYS A 206 8.58 -12.61 -23.06
CA LYS A 206 7.12 -12.57 -22.99
C LYS A 206 6.63 -12.92 -21.61
N LEU A 207 5.71 -12.10 -21.08
CA LEU A 207 4.95 -12.38 -19.87
C LEU A 207 3.54 -12.85 -20.25
N LEU A 208 3.14 -14.01 -19.76
CA LEU A 208 1.81 -14.60 -19.91
C LEU A 208 1.19 -14.69 -18.52
N ALA A 209 0.41 -13.66 -18.14
CA ALA A 209 -0.13 -13.55 -16.78
C ALA A 209 -1.59 -13.08 -16.81
N PRO A 210 -2.54 -13.97 -17.16
CA PRO A 210 -3.94 -13.60 -17.40
C PRO A 210 -4.68 -13.09 -16.15
N ASN A 211 -4.25 -13.55 -14.96
CA ASN A 211 -4.85 -13.22 -13.67
C ASN A 211 -4.09 -12.15 -12.88
N LEU A 212 -3.05 -11.54 -13.48
CA LEU A 212 -2.27 -10.51 -12.80
C LEU A 212 -3.10 -9.24 -12.62
N GLU A 213 -3.28 -8.81 -11.38
CA GLU A 213 -4.10 -7.66 -11.00
C GLU A 213 -3.24 -6.46 -10.59
N SER A 214 -2.11 -6.68 -9.90
CA SER A 214 -1.26 -5.58 -9.46
C SER A 214 0.24 -5.87 -9.50
N ILE A 215 1.02 -4.83 -9.77
CA ILE A 215 2.48 -4.83 -9.67
C ILE A 215 2.88 -3.72 -8.70
N ARG A 216 3.60 -4.07 -7.64
CA ARG A 216 4.06 -3.07 -6.68
C ARG A 216 5.23 -2.26 -7.22
N GLU A 217 6.24 -2.87 -7.80
CA GLU A 217 7.37 -2.17 -8.42
C GLU A 217 7.64 -2.67 -9.85
N LEU A 218 7.61 -1.77 -10.84
CA LEU A 218 7.88 -2.08 -12.23
C LEU A 218 9.17 -1.37 -12.70
N GLU A 219 10.16 -2.16 -13.10
CA GLU A 219 11.43 -1.71 -13.64
C GLU A 219 11.59 -2.19 -15.09
N VAL A 220 11.90 -1.26 -15.99
CA VAL A 220 11.92 -1.57 -17.42
C VAL A 220 13.06 -0.84 -18.13
N ASN A 221 13.67 -1.49 -19.11
CA ASN A 221 14.66 -0.85 -19.99
C ASN A 221 14.00 0.08 -21.01
N SER A 222 14.72 1.12 -21.46
CA SER A 222 14.21 2.15 -22.39
C SER A 222 13.79 1.63 -23.77
N SER A 223 14.23 0.43 -24.16
CA SER A 223 13.93 -0.20 -25.45
C SER A 223 12.65 -1.05 -25.47
N ILE A 224 11.98 -1.19 -24.33
CA ILE A 224 10.82 -2.07 -24.18
C ILE A 224 9.53 -1.31 -24.52
N ASP A 225 8.71 -1.93 -25.37
CA ASP A 225 7.32 -1.50 -25.59
C ASP A 225 6.42 -2.14 -24.52
N LEU A 226 5.92 -1.30 -23.60
CA LEU A 226 5.07 -1.75 -22.50
C LEU A 226 3.70 -2.28 -22.98
N VAL A 227 3.16 -1.75 -24.07
CA VAL A 227 1.88 -2.22 -24.62
C VAL A 227 2.01 -3.66 -25.10
N VAL A 228 3.14 -3.97 -25.76
CA VAL A 228 3.44 -5.33 -26.21
C VAL A 228 3.76 -6.24 -25.02
N ALA A 229 4.57 -5.77 -24.07
CA ALA A 229 4.97 -6.56 -22.90
C ALA A 229 3.78 -6.98 -22.03
N PHE A 230 2.76 -6.12 -21.91
CA PHE A 230 1.54 -6.35 -21.12
C PHE A 230 0.32 -6.78 -21.96
N LYS A 231 0.52 -7.21 -23.21
CA LYS A 231 -0.59 -7.69 -24.07
C LYS A 231 -1.37 -8.85 -23.46
N ASN A 232 -0.71 -9.71 -22.68
CA ASN A 232 -1.30 -10.90 -22.08
C ASN A 232 -1.60 -10.74 -20.58
N THR A 233 -1.82 -9.50 -20.14
CA THR A 233 -2.21 -9.16 -18.74
C THR A 233 -3.51 -8.34 -18.73
N PRO A 234 -4.65 -8.91 -19.16
CA PRO A 234 -5.89 -8.16 -19.36
C PRO A 234 -6.51 -7.63 -18.07
N ARG A 235 -6.19 -8.23 -16.91
CA ARG A 235 -6.73 -7.86 -15.59
C ARG A 235 -5.85 -6.89 -14.81
N LEU A 236 -4.75 -6.41 -15.40
CA LEU A 236 -3.87 -5.48 -14.70
C LEU A 236 -4.61 -4.19 -14.37
N SER A 237 -4.79 -3.95 -13.08
CA SER A 237 -5.51 -2.78 -12.55
C SER A 237 -4.52 -1.76 -11.99
N ASN A 238 -3.49 -2.19 -11.26
CA ASN A 238 -2.65 -1.29 -10.46
C ASN A 238 -1.15 -1.47 -10.73
N ILE A 239 -0.45 -0.36 -10.95
CA ILE A 239 1.01 -0.28 -10.90
C ILE A 239 1.40 0.75 -9.82
N ILE A 240 1.85 0.26 -8.66
CA ILE A 240 2.04 1.08 -7.44
C ILE A 240 3.32 1.90 -7.49
N GLN A 241 4.34 1.46 -8.21
CA GLN A 241 5.57 2.22 -8.42
C GLN A 241 6.10 1.93 -9.82
N PHE A 242 6.18 2.99 -10.64
CA PHE A 242 6.81 2.95 -11.94
C PHE A 242 7.79 4.10 -12.07
N ARG A 243 9.04 3.79 -12.40
CA ARG A 243 10.07 4.77 -12.70
C ARG A 243 10.24 4.85 -14.21
N ILE A 244 10.04 6.04 -14.78
CA ILE A 244 10.27 6.26 -16.21
C ILE A 244 11.76 5.99 -16.52
N PRO A 245 12.07 5.11 -17.49
CA PRO A 245 13.45 4.81 -17.86
C PRO A 245 14.20 6.06 -18.33
N THR A 246 15.50 6.12 -18.06
CA THR A 246 16.37 7.17 -18.59
C THR A 246 16.85 6.83 -20.01
N GLY A 247 17.30 7.83 -20.76
CA GLY A 247 17.83 7.61 -22.12
C GLY A 247 16.76 7.24 -23.16
N LEU A 248 15.50 7.63 -22.93
CA LEU A 248 14.45 7.48 -23.93
C LEU A 248 14.72 8.37 -25.15
N SER A 249 14.34 7.88 -26.32
CA SER A 249 14.34 8.70 -27.54
C SER A 249 13.32 9.85 -27.43
N LEU A 250 13.42 10.85 -28.30
CA LEU A 250 12.42 11.95 -28.37
C LEU A 250 11.02 11.49 -28.82
N LYS A 251 10.84 10.22 -29.20
CA LYS A 251 9.52 9.67 -29.53
C LYS A 251 8.68 9.49 -28.27
N SER A 252 7.37 9.61 -28.41
CA SER A 252 6.40 9.38 -27.34
C SER A 252 6.59 8.01 -26.67
N TYR A 253 6.49 7.98 -25.35
CA TYR A 253 6.61 6.78 -24.52
C TYR A 253 5.24 6.35 -24.01
N VAL A 254 4.74 5.22 -24.49
CA VAL A 254 3.38 4.74 -24.21
C VAL A 254 3.38 3.86 -22.96
N LEU A 255 2.50 4.20 -22.00
CA LEU A 255 2.30 3.45 -20.76
C LEU A 255 1.39 2.23 -20.97
N PRO A 256 1.49 1.19 -20.11
CA PRO A 256 0.69 -0.02 -20.25
C PRO A 256 -0.77 0.23 -19.88
N PRO A 257 -1.70 -0.62 -20.35
CA PRO A 257 -3.09 -0.56 -19.94
C PRO A 257 -3.24 -0.93 -18.46
N CYS A 258 -3.79 -0.02 -17.66
CA CYS A 258 -4.15 -0.24 -16.26
C CYS A 258 -5.21 0.77 -15.78
N ASP A 259 -5.77 0.57 -14.59
CA ASP A 259 -6.67 1.54 -13.97
C ASP A 259 -5.90 2.66 -13.26
N SER A 260 -4.82 2.30 -12.56
CA SER A 260 -4.03 3.20 -11.73
C SER A 260 -2.53 3.02 -11.97
N ILE A 261 -1.80 4.12 -12.06
CA ILE A 261 -0.34 4.13 -12.11
C ILE A 261 0.25 5.24 -11.24
N LYS A 262 1.33 4.92 -10.52
CA LYS A 262 2.11 5.91 -9.77
C LYS A 262 3.52 6.06 -10.35
N LEU A 263 3.80 7.25 -10.86
CA LEU A 263 5.11 7.66 -11.35
C LEU A 263 5.96 8.10 -10.16
N VAL A 264 7.03 7.36 -9.87
CA VAL A 264 7.94 7.66 -8.75
C VAL A 264 9.23 8.31 -9.24
N GLN A 265 9.81 9.18 -8.41
CA GLN A 265 11.05 9.91 -8.69
C GLN A 265 11.01 10.69 -10.00
N PHE A 266 9.85 11.27 -10.34
CA PHE A 266 9.72 12.10 -11.52
C PHE A 266 10.63 13.33 -11.38
N ASN A 267 11.60 13.47 -12.29
CA ASN A 267 12.55 14.58 -12.26
C ASN A 267 12.25 15.56 -13.40
N PRO A 268 11.63 16.72 -13.11
CA PRO A 268 11.24 17.68 -14.13
C PRO A 268 12.41 18.36 -14.84
N GLN A 269 13.64 18.24 -14.33
CA GLN A 269 14.85 18.72 -15.01
C GLN A 269 15.29 17.80 -16.15
N LEU A 270 14.81 16.55 -16.19
CA LEU A 270 15.10 15.63 -17.28
C LEU A 270 14.17 15.94 -18.46
N ALA A 271 14.75 15.98 -19.66
CA ALA A 271 13.97 16.04 -20.89
C ALA A 271 13.28 14.69 -21.13
N TYR A 272 12.10 14.51 -20.54
CA TYR A 272 11.25 13.36 -20.85
C TYR A 272 10.59 13.53 -22.22
N PRO A 273 10.47 12.46 -23.02
CA PRO A 273 9.55 12.46 -24.15
C PRO A 273 8.11 12.63 -23.66
N VAL A 274 7.19 12.83 -24.61
CA VAL A 274 5.75 12.79 -24.31
C VAL A 274 5.37 11.43 -23.74
N VAL A 275 4.90 11.41 -22.51
CA VAL A 275 4.41 10.21 -21.82
C VAL A 275 2.93 10.05 -22.14
N GLU A 276 2.60 9.01 -22.90
CA GLU A 276 1.25 8.73 -23.39
C GLU A 276 0.55 7.72 -22.48
N GLY A 277 -0.36 8.21 -21.65
CA GLY A 277 -1.18 7.46 -20.69
C GLY A 277 -2.60 7.16 -21.18
N GLN A 278 -2.81 7.03 -22.50
CA GLN A 278 -4.14 6.83 -23.09
C GLN A 278 -4.87 5.59 -22.54
N SER A 279 -4.11 4.54 -22.21
CA SER A 279 -4.64 3.28 -21.67
C SER A 279 -4.74 3.25 -20.14
N VAL A 280 -4.38 4.34 -19.44
CA VAL A 280 -4.57 4.51 -17.99
C VAL A 280 -5.96 5.07 -17.72
N ARG A 281 -6.81 4.31 -17.02
CA ARG A 281 -8.27 4.54 -17.04
C ARG A 281 -8.82 5.40 -15.90
N GLN A 282 -8.19 5.43 -14.73
CA GLN A 282 -8.80 6.04 -13.53
C GLN A 282 -7.88 7.03 -12.82
N HIS A 283 -6.66 6.60 -12.46
CA HIS A 283 -5.83 7.34 -11.51
C HIS A 283 -4.37 7.46 -11.95
N LEU A 284 -3.83 8.67 -11.80
CA LEU A 284 -2.42 8.97 -11.92
C LEU A 284 -1.91 9.55 -10.60
N SER A 285 -0.85 8.98 -10.05
CA SER A 285 -0.10 9.58 -8.94
C SER A 285 1.30 9.94 -9.41
N ILE A 286 1.78 11.13 -9.05
CA ILE A 286 3.12 11.61 -9.39
C ILE A 286 3.85 11.92 -8.10
N THR A 287 5.01 11.32 -7.89
CA THR A 287 5.91 11.63 -6.78
C THR A 287 7.22 12.19 -7.33
N THR A 288 7.50 13.46 -7.02
CA THR A 288 8.70 14.15 -7.52
C THR A 288 9.97 13.68 -6.82
N SER A 289 11.13 13.88 -7.45
CA SER A 289 12.43 13.52 -6.87
C SER A 289 12.89 14.51 -5.77
N LEU A 290 13.86 14.11 -4.93
CA LEU A 290 14.42 14.97 -3.88
C LEU A 290 15.27 16.16 -4.40
N LYS A 291 15.77 16.09 -5.63
CA LYS A 291 16.70 17.08 -6.21
C LYS A 291 15.98 18.18 -7.01
N THR A 292 14.69 18.32 -6.79
CA THR A 292 13.83 19.10 -7.67
C THR A 292 13.76 20.55 -7.20
N GLU A 293 14.51 21.45 -7.86
CA GLU A 293 14.49 22.90 -7.54
C GLU A 293 13.32 23.64 -8.21
N LYS A 294 12.79 23.11 -9.32
CA LYS A 294 11.65 23.66 -10.08
C LYS A 294 10.67 22.55 -10.42
N SER A 295 9.38 22.74 -10.18
CA SER A 295 8.31 21.73 -10.28
C SER A 295 7.50 21.82 -11.57
N PHE A 296 8.17 21.83 -12.71
CA PHE A 296 7.49 21.73 -14.02
C PHE A 296 7.13 20.29 -14.34
N LEU A 297 5.87 19.90 -14.18
CA LEU A 297 5.38 18.63 -14.70
C LEU A 297 5.13 18.80 -16.19
N ARG A 298 5.98 18.17 -17.01
CA ARG A 298 6.00 18.37 -18.47
C ARG A 298 5.63 17.12 -19.25
N ASN A 299 5.02 17.33 -20.42
CA ASN A 299 4.87 16.33 -21.47
C ASN A 299 4.05 15.09 -21.03
N LEU A 300 2.99 15.28 -20.23
CA LEU A 300 2.13 14.20 -19.73
C LEU A 300 0.77 14.21 -20.43
N ASN A 301 0.47 13.18 -21.23
CA ASN A 301 -0.81 13.06 -21.91
C ASN A 301 -1.66 11.94 -21.31
N PHE A 302 -2.68 12.30 -20.52
CA PHE A 302 -3.56 11.34 -19.82
C PHE A 302 -5.04 11.70 -20.06
N PRO A 303 -5.60 11.38 -21.23
CA PRO A 303 -6.92 11.84 -21.63
C PRO A 303 -8.08 11.18 -20.85
N ASN A 304 -7.83 10.06 -20.17
CA ASN A 304 -8.87 9.25 -19.54
C ASN A 304 -8.90 9.28 -18.01
N ILE A 305 -7.88 9.85 -17.36
CA ILE A 305 -7.80 9.84 -15.89
C ILE A 305 -8.88 10.73 -15.28
N ARG A 306 -9.42 10.29 -14.12
CA ARG A 306 -10.40 11.03 -13.32
C ARG A 306 -9.81 11.61 -12.05
N LYS A 307 -8.75 11.00 -11.50
CA LYS A 307 -8.03 11.47 -10.31
C LYS A 307 -6.54 11.66 -10.58
N LEU A 308 -6.00 12.82 -10.22
CA LEU A 308 -4.58 13.13 -10.21
C LEU A 308 -4.12 13.39 -8.77
N THR A 309 -3.12 12.65 -8.30
CA THR A 309 -2.44 12.93 -7.02
C THR A 309 -1.02 13.39 -7.28
N VAL A 310 -0.62 14.51 -6.70
CA VAL A 310 0.75 15.03 -6.75
C VAL A 310 1.32 15.04 -5.35
N ALA A 311 2.46 14.36 -5.18
CA ALA A 311 3.23 14.35 -3.94
C ALA A 311 4.65 14.82 -4.22
N SER A 312 5.21 15.61 -3.30
CA SER A 312 6.60 16.07 -3.39
C SER A 312 7.43 15.51 -2.25
N LEU A 313 8.63 15.03 -2.57
CA LEU A 313 9.57 14.54 -1.55
C LEU A 313 10.48 15.65 -1.00
N ALA A 314 10.66 16.74 -1.74
CA ALA A 314 11.48 17.88 -1.32
C ALA A 314 10.59 19.02 -0.80
N SER A 315 10.94 19.57 0.36
CA SER A 315 10.27 20.71 1.00
C SER A 315 10.55 22.05 0.33
N LEU A 316 11.56 22.13 -0.53
CA LEU A 316 11.99 23.35 -1.25
C LEU A 316 11.32 23.49 -2.63
N VAL A 317 10.33 22.66 -2.93
CA VAL A 317 9.67 22.69 -4.24
C VAL A 317 8.85 23.97 -4.39
N GLU A 318 9.20 24.78 -5.39
CA GLU A 318 8.41 25.93 -5.86
C GLU A 318 7.01 25.50 -6.36
N ASP A 319 6.24 26.47 -6.84
CA ASP A 319 4.88 26.28 -7.36
C ASP A 319 4.85 25.20 -8.48
N VAL A 320 4.01 24.17 -8.29
CA VAL A 320 3.77 23.08 -9.23
C VAL A 320 3.07 23.61 -10.48
N THR A 321 3.78 23.58 -11.61
CA THR A 321 3.30 24.07 -12.90
C THR A 321 3.19 22.92 -13.90
N PHE A 322 2.10 22.89 -14.68
CA PHE A 322 1.87 21.90 -15.72
C PHE A 322 2.16 22.48 -17.11
N GLU A 323 3.07 21.87 -17.87
CA GLU A 323 3.45 22.36 -19.20
C GLU A 323 3.31 21.24 -20.23
N ASN A 324 2.67 21.51 -21.37
CA ASN A 324 2.41 20.51 -22.42
C ASN A 324 1.75 19.23 -21.87
N CYS A 325 0.86 19.37 -20.89
CA CYS A 325 0.10 18.27 -20.31
C CYS A 325 -1.35 18.29 -20.82
N GLN A 326 -2.02 17.13 -20.80
CA GLN A 326 -3.42 16.98 -21.22
C GLN A 326 -4.19 16.10 -20.22
N PHE A 327 -5.19 16.69 -19.56
CA PHE A 327 -6.03 16.05 -18.54
C PHE A 327 -7.54 16.33 -18.72
N PRO A 328 -8.12 16.16 -19.92
CA PRO A 328 -9.49 16.60 -20.25
C PRO A 328 -10.61 16.00 -19.39
N LYS A 329 -10.43 14.81 -18.81
CA LYS A 329 -11.45 14.13 -17.98
C LYS A 329 -11.17 14.21 -16.47
N LEU A 330 -10.17 14.98 -16.05
CA LEU A 330 -9.78 15.08 -14.66
C LEU A 330 -10.86 15.78 -13.83
N LYS A 331 -11.34 15.09 -12.78
CA LYS A 331 -12.38 15.56 -11.85
C LYS A 331 -11.89 15.75 -10.42
N ILE A 332 -10.88 14.99 -10.00
CA ILE A 332 -10.37 14.99 -8.63
C ILE A 332 -8.89 15.34 -8.66
N TYR A 333 -8.51 16.40 -7.95
CA TYR A 333 -7.12 16.77 -7.74
C TYR A 333 -6.74 16.60 -6.28
N ASP A 334 -5.59 15.98 -6.03
CA ASP A 334 -5.11 15.65 -4.70
C ASP A 334 -3.66 16.12 -4.59
N GLY A 335 -3.50 17.29 -3.97
CA GLY A 335 -2.23 17.94 -3.68
C GLY A 335 -1.93 18.01 -2.20
N SER A 336 -2.62 17.24 -1.33
CA SER A 336 -2.40 17.28 0.12
C SER A 336 -0.98 16.87 0.50
N HIS A 337 -0.27 16.16 -0.37
CA HIS A 337 1.10 15.70 -0.18
C HIS A 337 2.15 16.48 -0.98
N ALA A 338 1.78 17.62 -1.60
CA ALA A 338 2.70 18.49 -2.31
C ALA A 338 3.18 19.63 -1.39
N PHE A 339 4.50 19.86 -1.33
CA PHE A 339 5.08 21.00 -0.60
C PHE A 339 4.97 22.33 -1.38
N GLY A 340 4.76 22.27 -2.69
CA GLY A 340 4.63 23.45 -3.56
C GLY A 340 3.17 23.79 -3.88
N LEU A 341 2.91 25.07 -4.09
CA LEU A 341 1.59 25.60 -4.47
C LEU A 341 1.19 25.15 -5.87
N THR A 342 -0.08 24.86 -6.12
CA THR A 342 -0.52 24.47 -7.47
C THR A 342 -0.83 25.71 -8.32
N ASP A 343 -0.19 25.85 -9.48
CA ASP A 343 -0.62 26.83 -10.48
C ASP A 343 -1.89 26.32 -11.18
N TRP A 344 -3.04 26.79 -10.71
CA TRP A 344 -4.34 26.43 -11.24
C TRP A 344 -4.54 26.84 -12.70
N GLY A 345 -3.88 27.92 -13.15
CA GLY A 345 -3.96 28.39 -14.53
C GLY A 345 -3.33 27.37 -15.48
N SER A 346 -2.15 26.87 -15.13
CA SER A 346 -1.49 25.80 -15.89
C SER A 346 -2.30 24.51 -15.92
N LEU A 347 -2.92 24.11 -14.79
CA LEU A 347 -3.79 22.92 -14.75
C LEU A 347 -5.05 23.10 -15.60
N SER A 348 -5.62 24.31 -15.62
CA SER A 348 -6.79 24.64 -16.46
C SER A 348 -6.44 24.62 -17.94
N ALA A 349 -5.26 25.11 -18.31
CA ALA A 349 -4.74 25.03 -19.68
C ALA A 349 -4.56 23.58 -20.18
N CYS A 350 -4.42 22.61 -19.27
CA CYS A 350 -4.38 21.18 -19.61
C CYS A 350 -5.77 20.59 -19.93
N GLY A 351 -6.85 21.38 -19.83
CA GLY A 351 -8.23 20.94 -20.08
C GLY A 351 -8.94 20.30 -18.88
N ALA A 352 -8.37 20.39 -17.68
CA ALA A 352 -8.98 19.82 -16.47
C ALA A 352 -10.31 20.49 -16.11
N THR A 353 -11.25 19.73 -15.51
CA THR A 353 -12.52 20.27 -15.00
C THR A 353 -12.80 19.70 -13.61
N LEU A 354 -12.21 20.32 -12.59
CA LEU A 354 -12.23 19.79 -11.23
C LEU A 354 -13.61 19.93 -10.57
N GLU A 355 -14.01 18.88 -9.87
CA GLU A 355 -15.19 18.83 -9.01
C GLU A 355 -14.81 18.65 -7.54
N SER A 356 -13.68 18.00 -7.26
CA SER A 356 -13.19 17.76 -5.90
C SER A 356 -11.69 18.05 -5.79
N VAL A 357 -11.31 18.65 -4.67
CA VAL A 357 -9.92 19.01 -4.36
C VAL A 357 -9.57 18.54 -2.96
N GLU A 358 -8.40 17.92 -2.85
CA GLU A 358 -7.72 17.64 -1.59
C GLU A 358 -6.42 18.47 -1.54
N ILE A 359 -6.27 19.32 -0.52
CA ILE A 359 -5.18 20.29 -0.41
C ILE A 359 -4.75 20.50 1.05
N SER A 360 -3.46 20.76 1.26
CA SER A 360 -2.91 21.19 2.54
C SER A 360 -2.89 22.71 2.64
N PHE A 361 -3.33 23.26 3.76
CA PHE A 361 -3.16 24.68 4.08
C PHE A 361 -2.25 24.80 5.29
N ASP A 362 -0.99 25.15 5.07
CA ASP A 362 0.01 25.30 6.11
C ASP A 362 0.26 26.79 6.46
N ASN A 363 -0.13 27.71 5.57
CA ASN A 363 -0.01 29.16 5.76
C ASN A 363 -1.04 29.97 4.93
N CYS A 364 -1.04 31.30 5.07
CA CYS A 364 -1.94 32.20 4.33
C CYS A 364 -1.68 32.25 2.81
N ARG A 365 -0.45 31.99 2.36
CA ARG A 365 -0.11 31.93 0.92
C ARG A 365 -0.79 30.72 0.25
N ASP A 366 -0.88 29.59 0.94
CA ASP A 366 -1.57 28.39 0.46
C ASP A 366 -3.06 28.67 0.26
N LEU A 367 -3.68 29.32 1.25
CA LEU A 367 -5.06 29.76 1.18
C LEU A 367 -5.28 30.78 0.05
N ALA A 368 -4.41 31.79 -0.06
CA ALA A 368 -4.49 32.80 -1.12
C ALA A 368 -4.41 32.17 -2.52
N THR A 369 -3.58 31.15 -2.69
CA THR A 369 -3.47 30.38 -3.93
C THR A 369 -4.74 29.59 -4.20
N PHE A 370 -5.30 28.93 -3.19
CA PHE A 370 -6.57 28.21 -3.33
C PHE A 370 -7.73 29.13 -3.71
N ILE A 371 -7.80 30.35 -3.16
CA ILE A 371 -8.82 31.36 -3.52
C ILE A 371 -8.74 31.77 -5.00
N GLN A 372 -7.56 31.63 -5.63
CA GLN A 372 -7.37 31.88 -7.06
C GLN A 372 -7.76 30.70 -7.96
N CYS A 373 -8.21 29.59 -7.38
CA CYS A 373 -8.69 28.43 -8.12
C CYS A 373 -9.87 28.83 -9.04
N PRO A 374 -9.78 28.60 -10.36
CA PRO A 374 -10.81 29.00 -11.32
C PRO A 374 -11.99 28.03 -11.36
N TYR A 375 -11.92 26.90 -10.65
CA TYR A 375 -12.93 25.85 -10.70
C TYR A 375 -14.04 26.09 -9.68
N GLN A 376 -15.28 25.81 -10.09
CA GLN A 376 -16.37 25.58 -9.15
C GLN A 376 -16.23 24.15 -8.63
N LEU A 377 -16.23 23.96 -7.32
CA LEU A 377 -15.97 22.66 -6.68
C LEU A 377 -17.27 22.06 -6.10
N PRO A 378 -18.23 21.57 -6.92
CA PRO A 378 -19.50 21.05 -6.43
C PRO A 378 -19.36 19.76 -5.62
N GLY A 379 -18.24 19.06 -5.74
CA GLY A 379 -17.97 17.80 -5.06
C GLY A 379 -17.43 18.00 -3.65
N THR A 380 -16.26 17.42 -3.39
CA THR A 380 -15.64 17.39 -2.06
C THR A 380 -14.44 18.31 -1.97
N LEU A 381 -14.39 19.12 -0.93
CA LEU A 381 -13.18 19.83 -0.49
C LEU A 381 -12.61 19.11 0.75
N LYS A 382 -11.39 18.58 0.64
CA LYS A 382 -10.68 17.98 1.77
C LYS A 382 -9.48 18.86 2.14
N ILE A 383 -9.45 19.28 3.39
CA ILE A 383 -8.43 20.18 3.95
C ILE A 383 -7.56 19.40 4.91
N THR A 384 -6.26 19.45 4.67
CA THR A 384 -5.22 18.89 5.55
C THR A 384 -4.23 19.98 5.99
N SER A 385 -3.33 19.64 6.91
CA SER A 385 -2.18 20.45 7.30
C SER A 385 -0.99 19.50 7.52
N MET A 386 0.19 19.84 7.05
CA MET A 386 1.43 19.10 7.28
C MET A 386 2.27 19.70 8.41
N VAL A 387 2.15 21.01 8.66
CA VAL A 387 2.96 21.72 9.63
C VAL A 387 2.30 21.67 11.01
N MET A 388 3.08 21.21 12.00
CA MET A 388 2.79 21.38 13.43
C MET A 388 3.40 22.69 13.90
N ASN A 389 2.71 23.45 14.76
CA ASN A 389 3.16 24.74 15.30
C ASN A 389 3.20 25.93 14.29
N SER A 390 2.24 26.05 13.39
CA SER A 390 2.07 27.26 12.58
C SER A 390 1.79 28.49 13.47
N ASN A 391 2.56 29.57 13.32
CA ASN A 391 2.40 30.80 14.12
C ASN A 391 1.13 31.58 13.70
N LEU A 392 -0.03 31.19 14.24
CA LEU A 392 -1.32 31.81 13.96
C LEU A 392 -1.32 33.32 14.22
N LEU A 393 -0.66 33.77 15.29
CA LEU A 393 -0.65 35.18 15.70
C LEU A 393 0.01 36.09 14.66
N SER A 394 1.07 35.62 14.00
CA SER A 394 1.70 36.39 12.93
C SER A 394 0.86 36.43 11.64
N MET A 395 0.00 35.43 11.41
CA MET A 395 -0.79 35.28 10.18
C MET A 395 -2.24 35.78 10.29
N LYS A 396 -2.74 36.04 11.50
CA LYS A 396 -4.16 36.34 11.78
C LYS A 396 -4.74 37.50 10.94
N ASN A 397 -4.02 38.61 10.82
CA ASN A 397 -4.50 39.78 10.07
C ASN A 397 -4.62 39.48 8.56
N GLU A 398 -3.69 38.68 8.04
CA GLU A 398 -3.70 38.23 6.65
C GLU A 398 -4.87 37.27 6.41
N LEU A 399 -5.06 36.27 7.30
CA LEU A 399 -6.17 35.32 7.24
C LEU A 399 -7.53 36.04 7.18
N LYS A 400 -7.74 37.03 8.06
CA LYS A 400 -8.98 37.84 8.08
C LYS A 400 -9.22 38.60 6.78
N THR A 401 -8.15 39.04 6.13
CA THR A 401 -8.24 39.78 4.86
C THR A 401 -8.59 38.81 3.73
N LEU A 402 -7.96 37.64 3.69
CA LEU A 402 -8.22 36.60 2.69
C LEU A 402 -9.63 36.00 2.79
N VAL A 403 -10.11 35.73 4.01
CA VAL A 403 -11.45 35.17 4.23
C VAL A 403 -12.57 36.14 3.82
N LYS A 404 -12.32 37.45 3.82
CA LYS A 404 -13.27 38.46 3.32
C LYS A 404 -13.35 38.52 1.80
N ASP A 405 -12.44 37.85 1.08
CA ASP A 405 -12.51 37.77 -0.37
C ASP A 405 -13.79 37.02 -0.80
N PRO A 406 -14.66 37.60 -1.65
CA PRO A 406 -15.89 36.96 -2.08
C PRO A 406 -15.67 35.62 -2.79
N ARG A 407 -14.50 35.40 -3.39
CA ARG A 407 -14.14 34.13 -4.04
C ARG A 407 -14.01 33.01 -3.02
N CYS A 408 -13.43 33.30 -1.85
CA CYS A 408 -13.29 32.33 -0.76
C CYS A 408 -14.68 31.80 -0.34
N ARG A 409 -15.63 32.72 -0.13
CA ARG A 409 -17.02 32.38 0.17
C ARG A 409 -17.66 31.55 -0.94
N SER A 410 -17.54 31.99 -2.20
CA SER A 410 -18.14 31.28 -3.34
C SER A 410 -17.62 29.85 -3.50
N MET A 411 -16.35 29.60 -3.17
CA MET A 411 -15.76 28.25 -3.25
C MET A 411 -16.33 27.31 -2.19
N VAL A 412 -16.43 27.78 -0.94
CA VAL A 412 -16.97 26.98 0.18
C VAL A 412 -18.48 26.75 0.01
N GLU A 413 -19.23 27.77 -0.42
CA GLU A 413 -20.67 27.67 -0.66
C GLU A 413 -21.01 26.64 -1.76
N ALA A 414 -20.14 26.51 -2.78
CA ALA A 414 -20.36 25.58 -3.89
C ALA A 414 -20.16 24.10 -3.50
N CYS A 415 -19.40 23.80 -2.43
CA CYS A 415 -19.05 22.44 -2.05
C CYS A 415 -20.25 21.65 -1.50
N SER A 416 -20.45 20.41 -1.98
CA SER A 416 -21.45 19.50 -1.40
C SER A 416 -20.93 18.77 -0.16
N LYS A 417 -19.61 18.59 -0.03
CA LYS A 417 -18.98 17.97 1.13
C LYS A 417 -17.67 18.65 1.50
N ILE A 418 -17.47 18.89 2.80
CA ILE A 418 -16.21 19.42 3.34
C ILE A 418 -15.67 18.43 4.37
N ILE A 419 -14.42 18.02 4.20
CA ILE A 419 -13.71 17.11 5.11
C ILE A 419 -12.50 17.85 5.67
N MET A 420 -12.35 17.88 6.98
CA MET A 420 -11.22 18.54 7.63
C MET A 420 -10.73 17.74 8.83
N ASN A 421 -9.41 17.64 8.96
CA ASN A 421 -8.79 17.11 10.17
C ASN A 421 -8.45 18.29 11.11
N ILE A 422 -8.73 18.14 12.39
CA ILE A 422 -8.46 19.13 13.43
C ILE A 422 -7.46 18.53 14.42
N THR A 423 -6.21 18.95 14.27
CA THR A 423 -5.07 18.54 15.08
C THR A 423 -4.22 19.74 15.52
N THR A 424 -4.50 20.94 15.00
CA THR A 424 -3.74 22.18 15.29
C THR A 424 -4.65 23.39 15.52
N VAL A 425 -4.13 24.42 16.18
CA VAL A 425 -4.84 25.70 16.40
C VAL A 425 -5.12 26.43 15.07
N TRP A 426 -4.25 26.29 14.08
CA TRP A 426 -4.46 26.85 12.74
C TRP A 426 -5.64 26.23 12.01
N GLN A 427 -5.82 24.92 12.10
CA GLN A 427 -7.01 24.24 11.58
C GLN A 427 -8.29 24.70 12.31
N CYS A 428 -8.22 24.94 13.62
CA CYS A 428 -9.32 25.56 14.36
C CYS A 428 -9.68 26.96 13.80
N ALA A 429 -8.68 27.78 13.50
CA ALA A 429 -8.87 29.10 12.91
C ALA A 429 -9.47 29.02 11.49
N LEU A 430 -8.96 28.13 10.63
CA LEU A 430 -9.50 27.89 9.29
C LEU A 430 -10.95 27.42 9.34
N LEU A 431 -11.28 26.47 10.22
CA LEU A 431 -12.65 26.01 10.44
C LEU A 431 -13.54 27.20 10.82
N HIS A 432 -13.14 27.97 11.84
CA HIS A 432 -13.94 29.07 12.38
C HIS A 432 -14.15 30.22 11.39
N PHE A 433 -13.08 30.72 10.77
CA PHE A 433 -13.16 31.90 9.92
C PHE A 433 -13.61 31.57 8.49
N MET A 434 -13.16 30.46 7.91
CA MET A 434 -13.40 30.16 6.49
C MET A 434 -14.60 29.24 6.27
N ILE A 435 -14.69 28.13 7.01
CA ILE A 435 -15.64 27.06 6.70
C ILE A 435 -17.01 27.32 7.33
N LEU A 436 -17.08 27.47 8.66
CA LEU A 436 -18.35 27.60 9.38
C LEU A 436 -19.24 28.75 8.86
N PRO A 437 -18.72 29.95 8.52
CA PRO A 437 -19.57 31.06 8.09
C PRO A 437 -20.10 30.92 6.65
N ASN A 438 -19.40 30.16 5.80
CA ASN A 438 -19.63 30.12 4.35
C ASN A 438 -20.16 28.78 3.85
N ILE A 439 -20.32 27.76 4.70
CA ILE A 439 -20.83 26.46 4.27
C ILE A 439 -22.31 26.52 3.92
N SER A 440 -22.68 25.90 2.79
CA SER A 440 -24.07 25.81 2.36
C SER A 440 -24.90 24.92 3.29
N LYS A 441 -26.18 25.27 3.46
CA LYS A 441 -27.15 24.47 4.23
C LYS A 441 -27.34 23.06 3.69
N THR A 442 -27.08 22.86 2.39
CA THR A 442 -27.21 21.57 1.72
C THR A 442 -25.93 20.74 1.76
N ALA A 443 -24.81 21.31 2.21
CA ALA A 443 -23.54 20.61 2.27
C ALA A 443 -23.48 19.64 3.47
N ALA A 444 -22.55 18.68 3.40
CA ALA A 444 -22.18 17.82 4.52
C ALA A 444 -20.81 18.24 5.07
N LEU A 445 -20.70 18.37 6.39
CA LEU A 445 -19.46 18.69 7.09
C LEU A 445 -18.94 17.46 7.83
N CYS A 446 -17.70 17.05 7.57
CA CYS A 446 -17.04 15.95 8.27
C CYS A 446 -15.76 16.45 8.92
N LEU A 447 -15.75 16.45 10.26
CA LEU A 447 -14.59 16.84 11.07
C LEU A 447 -14.01 15.59 11.70
N LYS A 448 -12.71 15.35 11.49
CA LYS A 448 -11.94 14.34 12.19
C LYS A 448 -11.06 15.03 13.21
N ILE A 449 -11.22 14.73 14.49
CA ILE A 449 -10.65 15.50 15.59
C ILE A 449 -9.69 14.59 16.34
N ASP A 450 -8.46 15.06 16.54
CA ASP A 450 -7.50 14.44 17.46
C ASP A 450 -7.25 15.43 18.60
N LEU A 451 -7.91 15.19 19.74
CA LEU A 451 -7.80 16.07 20.91
C LEU A 451 -6.42 16.01 21.55
N LYS A 452 -5.73 14.88 21.44
CA LYS A 452 -4.41 14.67 22.03
C LYS A 452 -3.35 15.46 21.27
N GLU A 453 -3.36 15.38 19.94
CA GLU A 453 -2.47 16.15 19.08
C GLU A 453 -2.75 17.65 19.19
N LEU A 454 -4.04 18.05 19.19
CA LEU A 454 -4.44 19.44 19.40
C LEU A 454 -3.98 19.99 20.76
N GLY A 455 -4.11 19.22 21.84
CA GLY A 455 -3.61 19.61 23.15
C GLY A 455 -2.09 19.74 23.21
N GLY A 456 -1.37 18.90 22.46
CA GLY A 456 0.08 19.02 22.26
C GLY A 456 0.46 20.30 21.53
N ASP A 457 -0.21 20.62 20.42
CA ASP A 457 0.01 21.83 19.62
C ASP A 457 -0.24 23.11 20.44
N ILE A 458 -1.34 23.17 21.20
CA ILE A 458 -1.65 24.31 22.09
C ILE A 458 -0.55 24.52 23.14
N LYS A 459 -0.12 23.45 23.82
CA LYS A 459 0.95 23.54 24.84
C LYS A 459 2.26 24.04 24.22
N ASN A 460 2.65 23.50 23.08
CA ASN A 460 3.85 23.93 22.37
C ASN A 460 3.74 25.39 21.91
N TYR A 461 2.57 25.80 21.42
CA TYR A 461 2.30 27.17 20.99
C TYR A 461 2.45 28.17 22.14
N CYS A 462 1.79 27.89 23.27
CA CYS A 462 1.87 28.70 24.49
C CYS A 462 3.31 28.84 24.99
N ASN A 463 4.05 27.72 25.04
CA ASN A 463 5.45 27.71 25.47
C ASN A 463 6.36 28.52 24.53
N ASN A 464 6.20 28.36 23.22
CA ASN A 464 7.04 29.05 22.23
C ASN A 464 6.80 30.56 22.19
N ASN A 465 5.58 31.00 22.48
CA ASN A 465 5.21 32.43 22.46
C ASN A 465 5.20 33.08 23.85
N ASN A 466 5.50 32.33 24.92
CA ASN A 466 5.39 32.77 26.32
C ASN A 466 4.02 33.38 26.66
N ILE A 467 2.94 32.73 26.20
CA ILE A 467 1.55 33.14 26.46
C ILE A 467 0.78 32.03 27.16
N THR A 468 -0.21 32.41 27.96
CA THR A 468 -1.17 31.47 28.56
C THR A 468 -2.18 30.97 27.53
N ARG A 469 -2.91 29.91 27.88
CA ARG A 469 -3.98 29.36 27.03
C ARG A 469 -5.15 30.33 26.87
N SER A 470 -5.54 31.03 27.95
CA SER A 470 -6.56 32.09 27.90
C SER A 470 -6.15 33.22 26.96
N GLU A 471 -4.89 33.68 27.06
CA GLU A 471 -4.35 34.71 26.15
C GLU A 471 -4.33 34.23 24.70
N LEU A 472 -4.00 32.96 24.43
CA LEU A 472 -4.08 32.40 23.08
C LEU A 472 -5.51 32.46 22.52
N CYS A 473 -6.50 32.07 23.32
CA CYS A 473 -7.91 32.12 22.94
C CYS A 473 -8.34 33.56 22.61
N GLU A 474 -8.02 34.53 23.46
CA GLU A 474 -8.32 35.95 23.22
C GLU A 474 -7.59 36.50 21.99
N LEU A 475 -6.29 36.25 21.87
CA LEU A 475 -5.47 36.76 20.78
C LEU A 475 -5.78 36.08 19.44
N SER A 476 -6.26 34.84 19.44
CA SER A 476 -6.70 34.14 18.23
C SER A 476 -8.01 34.73 17.67
N GLU A 477 -8.80 35.41 18.51
CA GLU A 477 -10.19 35.82 18.22
C GLU A 477 -11.10 34.67 17.77
N ILE A 478 -10.73 33.42 18.09
CA ILE A 478 -11.66 32.29 18.02
C ILE A 478 -12.57 32.42 19.25
N PRO A 479 -13.90 32.27 19.12
CA PRO A 479 -14.80 32.34 20.26
C PRO A 479 -14.36 31.30 21.30
N ASN A 480 -14.38 31.71 22.56
CA ASN A 480 -13.88 30.90 23.66
C ASN A 480 -14.76 31.07 24.91
N ASP A 481 -14.64 30.11 25.82
CA ASP A 481 -15.18 30.20 27.17
C ASP A 481 -14.03 29.95 28.14
N GLY A 482 -13.37 31.03 28.55
CA GLY A 482 -12.10 30.98 29.27
C GLY A 482 -11.00 30.31 28.44
N GLU A 483 -10.60 29.10 28.83
CA GLU A 483 -9.51 28.37 28.17
C GLU A 483 -9.99 27.44 27.04
N VAL A 484 -11.30 27.29 26.83
CA VAL A 484 -11.88 26.34 25.87
C VAL A 484 -12.22 27.03 24.54
N PHE A 485 -11.77 26.49 23.41
CA PHE A 485 -12.22 26.97 22.09
C PHE A 485 -13.68 26.57 21.86
N ARG A 486 -14.55 27.54 21.59
CA ARG A 486 -15.98 27.34 21.41
C ARG A 486 -16.38 27.62 19.97
N MET A 487 -16.78 26.58 19.24
CA MET A 487 -17.19 26.69 17.84
C MET A 487 -18.69 26.50 17.71
N VAL A 488 -19.31 27.28 16.83
CA VAL A 488 -20.75 27.18 16.56
C VAL A 488 -20.94 26.42 15.25
N LEU A 489 -21.51 25.23 15.33
CA LEU A 489 -21.80 24.40 14.17
C LEU A 489 -22.92 25.04 13.33
N PRO A 490 -22.77 25.01 11.99
CA PRO A 490 -23.68 25.69 11.09
C PRO A 490 -24.92 24.82 10.82
N ARG A 491 -25.93 25.40 10.18
CA ARG A 491 -27.01 24.62 9.58
C ARG A 491 -26.45 23.87 8.38
N SER A 492 -26.38 22.54 8.43
CA SER A 492 -25.97 21.71 7.30
C SER A 492 -26.86 20.46 7.19
N SER A 493 -26.82 19.81 6.03
CA SER A 493 -27.60 18.59 5.77
C SER A 493 -27.12 17.41 6.63
N LYS A 494 -25.82 17.35 6.92
CA LYS A 494 -25.22 16.29 7.70
C LYS A 494 -23.93 16.79 8.34
N ILE A 495 -23.80 16.59 9.64
CA ILE A 495 -22.57 16.83 10.39
C ILE A 495 -22.05 15.49 10.90
N THR A 496 -20.79 15.18 10.60
CA THR A 496 -20.10 14.01 11.10
C THR A 496 -18.88 14.46 11.89
N LEU A 497 -18.81 14.11 13.18
CA LEU A 497 -17.69 14.38 14.07
C LEU A 497 -17.04 13.05 14.48
N LEU A 498 -15.82 12.79 14.04
CA LEU A 498 -15.12 11.54 14.31
C LEU A 498 -13.88 11.80 15.14
N ASP A 499 -13.60 10.90 16.07
CA ASP A 499 -12.28 10.78 16.68
C ASP A 499 -11.36 10.02 15.71
N ILE A 500 -10.13 10.50 15.49
CA ILE A 500 -9.18 9.91 14.53
C ILE A 500 -8.81 8.47 14.93
N ASP A 501 -8.90 8.10 16.21
CA ASP A 501 -8.69 6.74 16.71
C ASP A 501 -9.85 5.77 16.39
N SER A 502 -10.92 6.26 15.77
CA SER A 502 -12.10 5.46 15.39
C SER A 502 -12.37 5.46 13.88
N VAL A 503 -11.80 4.44 13.21
CA VAL A 503 -12.27 3.81 11.95
C VAL A 503 -11.78 4.42 10.62
N GLU A 504 -11.02 3.61 9.86
CA GLU A 504 -10.95 3.65 8.40
C GLU A 504 -12.27 3.17 7.77
N PRO A 505 -12.82 3.84 6.74
CA PRO A 505 -14.06 3.41 6.11
C PRO A 505 -13.81 2.18 5.23
N SER A 506 -14.20 1.00 5.70
CA SER A 506 -14.15 -0.23 4.89
C SER A 506 -15.21 -0.25 3.80
N LEU A 507 -14.76 -0.59 2.59
CA LEU A 507 -15.58 -0.93 1.44
C LEU A 507 -16.45 -2.16 1.76
N MET A 508 -17.74 -2.07 1.44
CA MET A 508 -18.68 -3.20 1.47
C MET A 508 -18.22 -4.34 0.52
N PRO A 509 -18.37 -5.60 0.96
CA PRO A 509 -18.95 -6.61 0.11
C PRO A 509 -20.15 -7.29 0.79
N SER A 510 -21.21 -7.45 0.00
CA SER A 510 -22.45 -8.13 0.38
C SER A 510 -22.30 -9.66 0.45
N SER A 511 -23.13 -10.25 1.32
CA SER A 511 -23.61 -11.65 1.40
C SER A 511 -22.83 -12.65 2.29
N LYS A 512 -23.39 -12.89 3.49
CA LYS A 512 -23.41 -14.18 4.21
C LYS A 512 -24.56 -15.05 3.65
N PRO A 513 -24.53 -16.40 3.71
CA PRO A 513 -24.77 -17.19 4.94
C PRO A 513 -23.79 -18.39 5.07
N ALA A 514 -23.68 -19.17 6.14
CA ALA A 514 -24.16 -19.17 7.51
C ALA A 514 -23.27 -20.16 8.33
N LEU A 515 -23.36 -20.00 9.64
CA LEU A 515 -22.92 -20.82 10.77
C LEU A 515 -22.49 -22.29 10.53
N ASN A 516 -21.41 -22.70 11.21
CA ASN A 516 -21.58 -23.54 12.39
C ASN A 516 -20.41 -23.47 13.40
N ASN A 517 -20.84 -23.35 14.66
CA ASN A 517 -20.05 -23.21 15.88
C ASN A 517 -19.31 -24.49 16.26
N ALA A 518 -18.13 -24.33 16.88
CA ALA A 518 -17.82 -24.98 18.16
C ALA A 518 -16.59 -24.33 18.83
N GLN A 519 -16.88 -23.54 19.88
CA GLN A 519 -16.19 -23.51 21.18
C GLN A 519 -14.67 -23.31 21.21
N PHE A 520 -14.22 -22.12 21.68
CA PHE A 520 -13.32 -22.01 22.83
C PHE A 520 -13.43 -20.61 23.48
N ASN A 521 -13.65 -20.62 24.80
CA ASN A 521 -13.69 -19.48 25.74
C ASN A 521 -12.34 -18.72 25.74
N SER A 522 -12.27 -17.40 25.56
CA SER A 522 -12.58 -16.28 26.49
C SER A 522 -11.42 -15.85 27.42
N TYR A 523 -10.97 -14.61 27.20
CA TYR A 523 -10.24 -13.65 28.04
C TYR A 523 -8.77 -13.88 28.43
N ALA A 524 -7.88 -13.11 27.79
CA ALA A 524 -6.85 -12.34 28.50
C ALA A 524 -6.38 -11.14 27.63
N THR A 525 -6.64 -9.95 28.17
CA THR A 525 -5.96 -8.66 27.93
C THR A 525 -4.50 -8.75 27.47
N PHE A 526 -4.19 -8.19 26.29
CA PHE A 526 -2.83 -7.82 25.91
C PHE A 526 -2.65 -6.31 26.07
N LYS A 527 -2.05 -5.92 27.21
CA LYS A 527 -1.25 -4.69 27.32
C LYS A 527 0.08 -4.93 26.62
N GLY A 528 0.56 -3.89 25.94
CA GLY A 528 1.79 -3.92 25.15
C GLY A 528 3.08 -4.18 25.93
N SER A 529 4.12 -4.36 25.14
CA SER A 529 5.54 -4.60 25.45
C SER A 529 5.93 -6.04 25.78
N SER A 530 6.28 -6.80 24.74
CA SER A 530 7.60 -7.44 24.66
C SER A 530 7.86 -7.92 23.24
N ILE A 531 9.13 -7.85 22.90
CA ILE A 531 9.75 -8.09 21.60
C ILE A 531 9.57 -9.57 21.23
N ASP A 532 8.72 -9.84 20.23
CA ASP A 532 8.83 -11.03 19.41
C ASP A 532 9.37 -10.61 18.04
N VAL A 533 10.63 -10.96 17.82
CA VAL A 533 11.35 -10.81 16.57
C VAL A 533 10.74 -11.80 15.56
N LEU A 534 9.59 -11.44 14.98
CA LEU A 534 9.17 -11.95 13.69
C LEU A 534 9.98 -11.20 12.63
N GLN A 535 11.16 -11.74 12.31
CA GLN A 535 11.89 -11.36 11.11
C GLN A 535 11.05 -11.76 9.90
N ASN A 536 10.20 -10.85 9.42
CA ASN A 536 9.72 -10.94 8.05
C ASN A 536 10.96 -10.94 7.14
N PRO A 537 11.17 -11.98 6.31
CA PRO A 537 12.32 -11.99 5.41
C PRO A 537 12.20 -10.81 4.46
N ILE A 538 13.10 -9.84 4.64
CA ILE A 538 13.20 -8.66 3.80
C ILE A 538 13.77 -9.12 2.45
N SER A 539 13.01 -8.93 1.37
CA SER A 539 13.52 -9.14 0.02
C SER A 539 14.88 -8.44 -0.14
N PRO A 540 15.89 -9.04 -0.80
CA PRO A 540 17.18 -8.38 -1.07
C PRO A 540 17.04 -7.00 -1.72
N SER A 541 15.94 -6.75 -2.43
CA SER A 541 15.58 -5.48 -3.05
C SER A 541 15.17 -4.42 -1.99
N ALA A 542 14.41 -4.84 -0.97
CA ALA A 542 14.08 -4.01 0.19
C ALA A 542 15.29 -3.79 1.12
N PHE A 543 16.17 -4.78 1.28
CA PHE A 543 17.44 -4.62 1.99
C PHE A 543 18.36 -3.63 1.28
N ARG A 544 18.49 -3.73 -0.05
CA ARG A 544 19.27 -2.78 -0.86
C ARG A 544 18.74 -1.35 -0.73
N ARG A 545 17.42 -1.12 -0.73
CA ARG A 545 16.86 0.23 -0.56
C ARG A 545 17.15 0.81 0.83
N ASN A 546 17.09 0.01 1.88
CA ASN A 546 17.36 0.47 3.24
C ASN A 546 18.86 0.65 3.53
N SER A 547 19.75 -0.03 2.80
CA SER A 547 21.21 0.08 2.99
C SER A 547 21.94 1.00 2.01
N LEU A 548 21.32 1.42 0.89
CA LEU A 548 21.99 2.19 -0.18
C LEU A 548 21.63 3.68 -0.23
N ALA A 549 21.15 4.26 0.86
CA ALA A 549 21.20 5.71 1.03
C ALA A 549 22.66 6.15 1.28
N GLY A 550 23.47 6.21 0.21
CA GLY A 550 24.65 7.07 0.13
C GLY A 550 25.99 6.58 0.70
N SER A 551 26.44 5.33 0.45
CA SER A 551 27.84 4.97 0.75
C SER A 551 28.48 4.00 -0.25
N ASP A 552 29.78 4.16 -0.46
CA ASP A 552 30.61 3.45 -1.46
C ASP A 552 30.55 1.92 -1.36
N SER A 553 30.79 1.27 -2.51
CA SER A 553 30.77 -0.19 -2.73
C SER A 553 31.64 -1.00 -1.75
N ASP A 554 32.68 -0.42 -1.17
CA ASP A 554 33.55 -1.08 -0.19
C ASP A 554 33.00 -1.05 1.24
N THR A 555 32.13 -0.09 1.56
CA THR A 555 31.45 0.01 2.86
C THR A 555 30.31 -1.01 2.94
N ALA A 556 29.56 -1.20 1.84
CA ALA A 556 28.52 -2.23 1.72
C ALA A 556 29.05 -3.67 1.88
N ARG A 557 30.35 -3.89 1.61
CA ARG A 557 31.05 -5.17 1.82
C ARG A 557 31.49 -5.39 3.27
N ARG A 558 31.62 -4.34 4.08
CA ARG A 558 32.00 -4.44 5.51
C ARG A 558 30.79 -4.61 6.42
N SER A 559 29.61 -4.12 6.02
CA SER A 559 28.34 -4.33 6.73
C SER A 559 27.59 -5.62 6.34
N SER A 560 28.15 -6.44 5.44
CA SER A 560 27.66 -7.79 5.13
C SER A 560 28.21 -8.89 6.06
N ILE A 561 28.88 -8.53 7.16
CA ILE A 561 29.28 -9.48 8.20
C ILE A 561 28.18 -9.50 9.26
N ILE A 562 27.41 -10.59 9.31
CA ILE A 562 26.51 -10.88 10.43
C ILE A 562 27.40 -11.19 11.64
N SER A 563 27.60 -10.21 12.52
CA SER A 563 28.18 -10.49 13.83
C SER A 563 27.13 -11.20 14.67
N ILE A 564 27.26 -12.52 14.80
CA ILE A 564 26.51 -13.30 15.78
C ILE A 564 27.09 -12.95 17.16
N SER A 565 26.49 -11.97 17.84
CA SER A 565 26.76 -11.75 19.25
C SER A 565 25.99 -12.77 20.08
N SER A 566 26.68 -13.82 20.51
CA SER A 566 26.22 -14.75 21.54
C SER A 566 26.01 -13.98 22.87
N PRO A 567 24.97 -14.29 23.67
CA PRO A 567 24.78 -13.64 24.96
C PRO A 567 25.77 -14.25 25.96
N THR A 568 26.74 -13.45 26.39
CA THR A 568 27.50 -13.73 27.62
C THR A 568 26.60 -13.51 28.82
N SER A 569 26.41 -14.61 29.54
CA SER A 569 25.94 -14.72 30.90
C SER A 569 26.49 -13.66 31.86
N ASP A 570 25.62 -13.07 32.68
CA ASP A 570 25.93 -12.73 34.06
C ASP A 570 24.69 -12.94 34.94
N ILE A 571 24.67 -14.14 35.55
CA ILE A 571 23.75 -14.54 36.62
C ILE A 571 24.41 -14.10 37.93
N TYR A 572 23.80 -13.12 38.62
CA TYR A 572 24.10 -12.87 40.02
C TYR A 572 23.45 -13.93 40.91
N LEU A 573 24.32 -14.55 41.71
CA LEU A 573 24.04 -15.42 42.83
C LEU A 573 23.02 -14.83 43.81
N GLN A 574 21.99 -15.60 44.17
CA GLN A 574 21.55 -15.67 45.56
C GLN A 574 20.88 -17.02 45.87
N SER A 575 21.52 -17.77 46.78
CA SER A 575 21.03 -19.04 47.30
C SER A 575 20.11 -18.84 48.50
N ARG A 576 19.03 -19.64 48.55
CA ARG A 576 18.43 -20.33 49.71
C ARG A 576 18.32 -19.56 51.05
N ARG A 577 17.08 -19.42 51.56
CA ARG A 577 16.49 -20.30 52.61
C ARG A 577 15.07 -19.86 53.01
N ALA A 578 14.30 -20.85 53.44
CA ALA A 578 12.91 -20.83 53.88
C ALA A 578 12.67 -20.10 55.21
N SER A 579 11.46 -19.54 55.40
CA SER A 579 10.47 -20.04 56.38
C SER A 579 9.25 -19.11 56.50
N SER A 580 8.09 -19.76 56.62
CA SER A 580 6.75 -19.33 57.03
C SER A 580 6.65 -18.35 58.21
N PHE A 581 5.52 -17.60 58.32
CA PHE A 581 4.56 -17.71 59.43
C PHE A 581 3.23 -16.94 59.20
N ALA A 582 2.12 -17.67 59.40
CA ALA A 582 0.75 -17.34 59.86
C ALA A 582 -0.01 -16.08 59.35
N SER A 583 -1.18 -16.19 58.71
CA SER A 583 -2.53 -16.61 59.18
C SER A 583 -3.23 -15.63 60.13
N THR A 584 -4.23 -14.88 59.65
CA THR A 584 -5.64 -14.92 60.15
C THR A 584 -6.60 -13.98 59.38
N THR A 585 -7.67 -14.57 58.84
CA THR A 585 -9.10 -14.13 58.81
C THR A 585 -9.52 -12.64 58.68
N ILE A 586 -10.26 -12.37 57.60
CA ILE A 586 -11.36 -11.38 57.38
C ILE A 586 -12.50 -11.61 58.43
N PRO A 587 -13.44 -10.70 58.84
CA PRO A 587 -14.07 -9.53 58.15
C PRO A 587 -14.41 -8.25 58.96
N CYS A 588 -14.94 -7.25 58.23
CA CYS A 588 -16.15 -6.43 58.50
C CYS A 588 -16.05 -4.91 58.82
N PHE A 589 -16.70 -4.16 57.93
CA PHE A 589 -17.49 -2.91 58.04
C PHE A 589 -16.87 -1.53 58.41
N THR A 590 -17.00 -0.64 57.42
CA THR A 590 -17.32 0.81 57.44
C THR A 590 -16.44 1.76 58.26
N SER A 591 -15.76 2.67 57.56
CA SER A 591 -15.99 4.12 57.72
C SER A 591 -15.36 4.93 56.58
N VAL A 592 -16.05 6.01 56.26
CA VAL A 592 -15.73 7.07 55.30
C VAL A 592 -14.49 7.85 55.73
N SER A 593 -13.57 8.13 54.81
CA SER A 593 -13.09 9.50 54.46
C SER A 593 -11.90 9.47 53.50
N GLN A 594 -12.10 10.15 52.35
CA GLN A 594 -11.17 10.98 51.59
C GLN A 594 -9.71 10.53 51.38
N GLY A 595 -9.35 10.37 50.10
CA GLY A 595 -7.97 10.25 49.64
C GLY A 595 -7.86 10.10 48.13
N GLU A 596 -8.29 11.13 47.40
CA GLU A 596 -7.77 11.56 46.10
C GLU A 596 -7.39 10.48 45.06
N GLU A 597 -8.38 10.03 44.29
CA GLU A 597 -8.16 9.67 42.89
C GLU A 597 -8.16 10.96 42.06
N SER A 598 -6.97 11.50 41.75
CA SER A 598 -6.81 12.48 40.68
C SER A 598 -6.98 11.79 39.34
N CYS A 599 -8.25 11.60 38.95
CA CYS A 599 -8.63 11.57 37.54
C CYS A 599 -8.07 12.85 36.91
N ILE A 600 -7.07 12.73 36.04
CA ILE A 600 -6.65 13.84 35.19
C ILE A 600 -7.86 14.12 34.30
N CYS A 601 -8.69 15.09 34.69
CA CYS A 601 -9.61 15.76 33.79
C CYS A 601 -8.75 16.19 32.60
N GLU A 602 -8.91 15.58 31.43
CA GLU A 602 -8.39 16.18 30.20
C GLU A 602 -9.10 17.53 30.08
N ASP A 603 -8.40 18.62 30.38
CA ASP A 603 -8.93 19.98 30.35
C ASP A 603 -9.64 20.20 29.02
N GLN A 604 -10.97 20.32 29.03
CA GLN A 604 -11.80 20.44 27.84
C GLN A 604 -11.17 21.43 26.85
N ILE A 605 -10.74 20.93 25.68
CA ILE A 605 -9.96 21.74 24.72
C ILE A 605 -10.84 22.48 23.73
N LEU A 606 -11.86 21.77 23.26
CA LEU A 606 -12.72 22.18 22.17
C LEU A 606 -14.16 21.86 22.55
N SER A 607 -15.05 22.83 22.39
CA SER A 607 -16.48 22.70 22.57
C SER A 607 -17.23 23.13 21.30
N PHE A 608 -18.22 22.34 20.91
CA PHE A 608 -19.15 22.64 19.83
C PHE A 608 -20.53 22.96 20.40
N THR A 609 -21.09 24.05 19.90
CA THR A 609 -22.46 24.48 20.16
C THR A 609 -23.24 24.57 18.87
N PHE A 610 -24.57 24.54 18.96
CA PHE A 610 -25.45 24.73 17.80
C PHE A 610 -26.02 26.14 17.80
N CYS A 611 -26.19 26.73 16.62
CA CYS A 611 -26.98 27.95 16.50
C CYS A 611 -28.40 27.72 17.04
N LYS A 612 -29.00 28.70 17.72
CA LYS A 612 -30.40 28.60 18.17
C LYS A 612 -31.35 28.42 16.97
N GLY A 613 -32.27 27.46 17.06
CA GLY A 613 -33.25 27.15 16.01
C GLY A 613 -32.69 26.39 14.79
N THR A 614 -31.58 25.66 14.96
CA THR A 614 -30.92 24.90 13.89
C THR A 614 -31.58 23.53 13.72
N GLN A 615 -32.21 23.30 12.56
CA GLN A 615 -32.57 21.95 12.12
C GLN A 615 -31.35 21.32 11.46
N ILE A 616 -30.67 20.42 12.15
CA ILE A 616 -29.73 19.48 11.53
C ILE A 616 -30.52 18.22 11.21
N SER A 617 -30.41 17.70 10.00
CA SER A 617 -31.10 16.47 9.62
C SER A 617 -30.41 15.22 10.17
N VAL A 618 -29.08 15.21 10.24
CA VAL A 618 -28.29 14.08 10.75
C VAL A 618 -27.01 14.58 11.44
N LEU A 619 -26.82 14.19 12.70
CA LEU A 619 -25.55 14.31 13.43
C LEU A 619 -24.99 12.89 13.67
N GLU A 620 -23.83 12.60 13.12
CA GLU A 620 -23.05 11.39 13.41
C GLU A 620 -21.85 11.76 14.28
N THR A 621 -21.70 11.14 15.44
CA THR A 621 -20.58 11.41 16.35
C THR A 621 -20.07 10.13 17.00
N THR A 622 -18.80 10.10 17.35
CA THR A 622 -18.25 9.06 18.22
C THR A 622 -18.59 9.39 19.68
N LYS A 623 -18.61 8.36 20.54
CA LYS A 623 -18.91 8.53 21.96
C LYS A 623 -17.93 9.49 22.64
N TYR A 624 -16.64 9.35 22.34
CA TYR A 624 -15.60 10.21 22.92
C TYR A 624 -15.82 11.69 22.56
N ILE A 625 -16.08 12.01 21.28
CA ILE A 625 -16.36 13.40 20.88
C ILE A 625 -17.67 13.92 21.49
N PHE A 626 -18.67 13.05 21.68
CA PHE A 626 -19.91 13.44 22.35
C PHE A 626 -19.69 13.82 23.81
N ASP A 627 -18.98 12.98 24.56
CA ASP A 627 -18.76 13.17 25.99
C ASP A 627 -17.84 14.38 26.29
N HIS A 628 -16.90 14.69 25.39
CA HIS A 628 -15.84 15.67 25.64
C HIS A 628 -15.95 16.98 24.84
N CYS A 629 -16.64 17.00 23.69
CA CYS A 629 -16.68 18.18 22.81
C CYS A 629 -18.08 18.75 22.57
N LEU A 630 -19.17 18.09 22.96
CA LEU A 630 -20.52 18.60 22.70
C LEU A 630 -21.16 19.16 23.98
N GLU A 631 -21.53 20.44 23.96
CA GLU A 631 -22.28 21.05 25.07
C GLU A 631 -23.73 20.52 25.11
N SER A 632 -24.16 20.02 26.27
CA SER A 632 -25.53 19.55 26.48
C SER A 632 -26.52 20.71 26.37
N SER A 633 -27.42 20.65 25.39
CA SER A 633 -28.56 21.55 25.29
C SER A 633 -29.85 20.74 25.19
N ALA A 634 -30.96 21.26 25.72
CA ALA A 634 -32.26 20.57 25.67
C ALA A 634 -32.74 20.25 24.24
N ASP A 635 -32.21 20.98 23.24
CA ASP A 635 -32.50 20.80 21.82
C ASP A 635 -31.81 19.56 21.19
N PHE A 636 -30.86 18.92 21.89
CA PHE A 636 -30.12 17.76 21.38
C PHE A 636 -31.00 16.52 21.16
N HIS A 637 -32.04 16.35 22.00
CA HIS A 637 -32.79 15.11 22.09
C HIS A 637 -33.74 14.86 20.89
N GLN A 638 -33.94 15.84 20.00
CA GLN A 638 -34.84 15.70 18.85
C GLN A 638 -34.14 15.33 17.53
N VAL A 639 -32.81 15.33 17.46
CA VAL A 639 -32.05 15.24 16.18
C VAL A 639 -31.18 13.98 16.04
N LEU A 640 -31.03 13.18 17.09
CA LEU A 640 -30.06 12.08 17.13
C LEU A 640 -30.58 10.78 16.48
N LYS A 641 -29.95 10.36 15.37
CA LYS A 641 -29.82 8.93 15.03
C LYS A 641 -28.42 8.49 15.43
N TRP A 642 -28.33 7.67 16.47
CA TRP A 642 -27.07 7.05 16.90
C TRP A 642 -26.58 6.06 15.85
N ARG A 643 -25.31 6.17 15.46
CA ARG A 643 -24.56 5.08 14.84
C ARG A 643 -23.25 4.93 15.60
N ILE A 644 -23.18 3.96 16.50
CA ILE A 644 -21.99 3.61 17.26
C ILE A 644 -21.24 2.54 16.45
N GLY A 645 -20.34 2.97 15.56
CA GLY A 645 -19.43 2.06 14.85
C GLY A 645 -20.11 0.90 14.10
N PRO A 646 -19.33 -0.03 13.50
CA PRO A 646 -19.88 -0.98 12.52
C PRO A 646 -20.49 -2.27 13.08
N ASN A 647 -20.66 -2.44 14.41
CA ASN A 647 -21.08 -3.75 14.97
C ASN A 647 -22.18 -3.75 16.05
N GLU A 648 -22.81 -2.62 16.39
CA GLU A 648 -23.97 -2.66 17.30
C GLU A 648 -25.11 -1.75 16.79
N GLU A 649 -26.12 -2.37 16.18
CA GLU A 649 -27.46 -1.78 16.13
C GLU A 649 -28.09 -1.97 17.52
N VAL A 650 -28.14 -0.89 18.32
CA VAL A 650 -29.01 -0.87 19.49
C VAL A 650 -30.39 -0.40 19.01
N GLY A 651 -31.36 -1.32 19.15
CA GLY A 651 -32.75 -1.09 18.83
C GLY A 651 -33.32 0.11 19.59
N SER A 652 -34.26 0.78 18.92
CA SER A 652 -35.17 1.72 19.53
C SER A 652 -35.97 1.04 20.64
N ASP A 653 -35.55 1.19 21.88
CA ASP A 653 -36.41 0.91 23.04
C ASP A 653 -36.63 2.18 23.85
N SER A 654 -37.86 2.65 23.72
CA SER A 654 -38.54 3.57 24.60
C SER A 654 -38.58 3.01 26.03
N SER A 655 -37.82 3.58 26.97
CA SER A 655 -38.20 3.61 28.39
C SER A 655 -37.26 4.48 29.23
N LEU A 656 -37.52 5.79 29.24
CA LEU A 656 -37.30 6.61 30.43
C LEU A 656 -38.59 7.42 30.67
N VAL A 657 -39.45 6.84 31.51
CA VAL A 657 -40.60 7.49 32.11
C VAL A 657 -40.12 8.23 33.38
N PHE A 658 -40.87 9.29 33.75
CA PHE A 658 -41.00 9.97 35.06
C PHE A 658 -40.52 11.43 35.10
N PRO A 659 -41.22 12.32 35.83
CA PRO A 659 -42.67 12.53 35.90
C PRO A 659 -43.04 13.96 35.45
N VAL A 660 -44.22 14.10 34.85
CA VAL A 660 -44.90 15.39 34.65
C VAL A 660 -45.55 15.75 35.99
N GLU A 661 -45.15 16.86 36.60
CA GLU A 661 -45.99 17.53 37.59
C GLU A 661 -46.82 18.61 36.89
N ASP A 662 -48.13 18.41 36.98
CA ASP A 662 -49.20 19.28 36.52
C ASP A 662 -49.17 20.65 37.19
N ALA A 663 -49.44 21.70 36.40
CA ALA A 663 -50.19 22.86 36.86
C ALA A 663 -51.04 23.43 35.70
N ILE A 664 -52.24 22.86 35.58
CA ILE A 664 -53.45 23.39 34.94
C ILE A 664 -53.78 24.75 35.63
N VAL A 665 -54.25 25.85 35.02
CA VAL A 665 -55.61 26.15 34.51
C VAL A 665 -55.60 27.64 34.10
N ARG A 666 -55.84 27.97 32.82
CA ARG A 666 -57.02 28.67 32.27
C ARG A 666 -56.72 29.27 30.89
#